data_AF-A0A2A5BBR1-F1
#
_entry.id   AF-A0A2A5BBR1-F1
#
_cell.length_a   1.000
_cell.length_b   1.000
_cell.length_c   1.000
_cell.angle_alpha   90.00
_cell.angle_beta   90.00
_cell.angle_gamma   90.00
#
_symmetry.space_group_name_H-M   'P 1'
#
loop_
_entity.id
_entity.type
_entity.pdbx_description
1 polymer ?
#
loop_
_entity_poly.entity_id
_entity_poly.type
_entity_poly.pdbx_seq_one_letter_code
_entity_poly.pdbx_strand_id
1 'polypeptide(L)'
;MSRKVRIVGKVSKVVISRKSFDIISQKSSFEYYCTHDFDYLPLMVGDAVIVKGDYVDSVLTLDQYPMVVPGENKEAVVGYMRKGFRYKVGVSKIENIVSEVSSKYGSCIDYISNESQSYKIETTKTIFSYEKTSYSYVNSVRVSDILSSGNEGHDKNMIKWWYNNITLRRLYLLGLNKRTINEVEDYSLNQMYKILLDNPLRIVELDVPLCIKILKRTENSVTKKQIHQGKIARLIHKYRKDGWSGVPMSKVKLSCSDIDEHTKALVTDYKIVIDESSDTEIIYFCHQLKLENKVASEFNKRIKEKTLNIDVKYRMDTLDVDQKKAIRMAINNQISIITGPAGSGKTIVIGEIINNLRRLDISYEVVSFTGKAVARLQEVTDGKEALTMHRLMARGGPFKHLIIDEASMVSTKLMGTFLSGCGGNYKITLVGDVNQLLPIGWGSMFSESIKSMCIETTRLVNNYRSDDDGININSTNIIKDKGIDIKSYENFKLINGDMSDIDKVLKQMEDVEDFDKNNVTVLTPYNKNLENINKKLRTKFTNNTSDMFEEGDRVMMTQNNYEINVMNGEEGTVTGKYADYITVKFGGTTHKFVLESRKESYKDLVTTGSLVMSYGMTIHKSQGSEWKYVICYIGESYANSSFLSKNLLYTCITRAMKAIWVIGSIGDFRLGCSRDPSYRHDILHQRLSS
;
A
#
# COMPACT_ATOMS: atom_id res chain seq x y z
N MET A 1 2.87 -37.90 -36.47
CA MET A 1 1.43 -37.87 -36.17
C MET A 1 1.26 -37.38 -34.74
N SER A 2 0.82 -36.14 -34.52
CA SER A 2 0.48 -35.68 -33.16
C SER A 2 -0.75 -36.45 -32.70
N ARG A 3 -0.63 -37.16 -31.58
CA ARG A 3 -1.79 -37.71 -30.88
C ARG A 3 -2.15 -36.69 -29.80
N LYS A 4 -3.39 -36.21 -29.81
CA LYS A 4 -3.94 -35.50 -28.66
C LYS A 4 -4.04 -36.47 -27.49
N VAL A 5 -3.27 -36.20 -26.44
CA VAL A 5 -3.24 -37.01 -25.22
C VAL A 5 -3.84 -36.21 -24.08
N ARG A 6 -4.72 -36.85 -23.31
CA ARG A 6 -5.16 -36.36 -21.99
C ARG A 6 -4.49 -37.23 -20.93
N ILE A 7 -3.69 -36.61 -20.07
CA ILE A 7 -2.94 -37.30 -19.01
C ILE A 7 -3.48 -36.84 -17.67
N VAL A 8 -3.79 -37.82 -16.82
CA VAL A 8 -4.14 -37.61 -15.41
C VAL A 8 -3.01 -38.23 -14.62
N GLY A 9 -2.39 -37.45 -13.73
CA GLY A 9 -1.16 -37.87 -13.06
C GLY A 9 -0.81 -37.01 -11.85
N LYS A 10 0.36 -37.27 -11.28
CA LYS A 10 0.95 -36.44 -10.22
C LYS A 10 2.21 -35.77 -10.74
N VAL A 11 2.42 -34.52 -10.34
CA VAL A 11 3.66 -33.80 -10.67
C VAL A 11 4.83 -34.43 -9.91
N SER A 12 5.82 -34.94 -10.60
CA SER A 12 7.04 -35.52 -10.01
C SER A 12 8.17 -34.50 -9.87
N LYS A 13 8.21 -33.52 -10.78
CA LYS A 13 9.26 -32.50 -10.80
C LYS A 13 8.73 -31.18 -11.35
N VAL A 14 9.26 -30.07 -10.85
CA VAL A 14 8.97 -28.71 -11.34
C VAL A 14 10.28 -27.97 -11.56
N VAL A 15 10.47 -27.39 -12.75
CA VAL A 15 11.66 -26.61 -13.12
C VAL A 15 11.24 -25.20 -13.53
N ILE A 16 11.30 -24.26 -12.59
CA ILE A 16 10.81 -22.89 -12.76
C ILE A 16 11.57 -22.15 -13.87
N SER A 17 12.89 -22.28 -13.93
CA SER A 17 13.75 -21.58 -14.90
C SER A 17 13.44 -21.93 -16.35
N ARG A 18 12.90 -23.13 -16.59
CA ARG A 18 12.57 -23.64 -17.92
C ARG A 18 11.06 -23.69 -18.19
N LYS A 19 10.24 -23.20 -17.25
CA LYS A 19 8.78 -23.27 -17.34
C LYS A 19 8.30 -24.69 -17.71
N SER A 20 8.82 -25.70 -17.02
CA SER A 20 8.52 -27.11 -17.30
C SER A 20 8.28 -27.94 -16.05
N PHE A 21 7.60 -29.06 -16.21
CA PHE A 21 7.28 -30.00 -15.13
C PHE A 21 7.08 -31.42 -15.66
N ASP A 22 7.32 -32.40 -14.79
CA ASP A 22 7.18 -33.82 -15.10
C ASP A 22 5.92 -34.36 -14.45
N ILE A 23 5.20 -35.24 -15.16
CA ILE A 23 3.96 -35.87 -14.69
C ILE A 23 4.12 -37.38 -14.72
N ILE A 24 3.95 -38.04 -13.58
CA ILE A 24 3.76 -39.48 -13.51
C ILE A 24 2.28 -39.77 -13.72
N SER A 25 1.94 -40.40 -14.84
CA SER A 25 0.56 -40.77 -15.17
C SER A 25 0.02 -41.81 -14.19
N GLN A 26 -1.28 -41.71 -13.87
CA GLN A 26 -1.97 -42.73 -13.07
C GLN A 26 -2.37 -43.94 -13.90
N LYS A 27 -2.60 -43.76 -15.21
CA LYS A 27 -3.07 -44.83 -16.12
C LYS A 27 -1.91 -45.56 -16.81
N SER A 28 -0.75 -44.95 -16.83
CA SER A 28 0.46 -45.51 -17.45
C SER A 28 1.64 -45.30 -16.52
N SER A 29 2.58 -46.25 -16.48
CA SER A 29 3.84 -46.11 -15.75
C SER A 29 4.83 -45.14 -16.40
N PHE A 30 4.35 -44.28 -17.32
CA PHE A 30 5.17 -43.33 -18.06
C PHE A 30 5.21 -41.97 -17.35
N GLU A 31 6.38 -41.37 -17.35
CA GLU A 31 6.61 -39.98 -16.96
C GLU A 31 6.59 -39.09 -18.21
N TYR A 32 5.88 -37.98 -18.12
CA TYR A 32 5.68 -37.05 -19.23
C TYR A 32 6.31 -35.71 -18.92
N TYR A 33 7.29 -35.32 -19.73
CA TYR A 33 7.88 -33.99 -19.71
C TYR A 33 6.94 -32.99 -20.36
N CYS A 34 6.50 -31.99 -19.60
CA CYS A 34 5.56 -30.96 -20.04
C CYS A 34 6.25 -29.60 -20.05
N THR A 35 6.25 -28.92 -21.19
CA THR A 35 6.71 -27.54 -21.31
C THR A 35 5.53 -26.59 -21.41
N HIS A 36 5.69 -25.37 -20.90
CA HIS A 36 4.65 -24.35 -21.00
C HIS A 36 5.22 -22.96 -21.23
N ASP A 37 4.46 -22.10 -21.90
CA ASP A 37 4.87 -20.69 -22.13
C ASP A 37 4.42 -19.72 -21.03
N PHE A 38 3.67 -20.21 -20.05
CA PHE A 38 2.96 -19.36 -19.10
C PHE A 38 3.83 -18.72 -18.01
N ASP A 39 3.44 -17.51 -17.56
CA ASP A 39 4.23 -16.69 -16.63
C ASP A 39 4.17 -17.14 -15.16
N TYR A 40 3.26 -18.05 -14.81
CA TYR A 40 3.11 -18.55 -13.45
C TYR A 40 2.52 -19.96 -13.42
N LEU A 41 3.27 -20.89 -12.81
CA LEU A 41 2.85 -22.26 -12.61
C LEU A 41 2.79 -22.56 -11.09
N PRO A 42 1.59 -22.65 -10.52
CA PRO A 42 1.41 -22.95 -9.09
C PRO A 42 1.43 -24.47 -8.83
N LEU A 43 2.29 -25.21 -9.54
CA LEU A 43 2.51 -26.64 -9.32
C LEU A 43 3.59 -26.85 -8.26
N MET A 44 3.33 -27.75 -7.33
CA MET A 44 4.34 -28.37 -6.48
C MET A 44 4.50 -29.84 -6.87
N VAL A 45 5.66 -30.41 -6.56
CA VAL A 45 5.84 -31.86 -6.58
C VAL A 45 4.77 -32.49 -5.67
N GLY A 46 4.08 -33.50 -6.20
CA GLY A 46 2.98 -34.21 -5.57
C GLY A 46 1.58 -33.68 -5.87
N ASP A 47 1.44 -32.53 -6.54
CA ASP A 47 0.11 -32.03 -6.93
C ASP A 47 -0.52 -32.95 -8.00
N ALA A 48 -1.82 -33.20 -7.86
CA ALA A 48 -2.57 -33.94 -8.86
C ALA A 48 -2.91 -33.01 -10.04
N VAL A 49 -2.71 -33.51 -11.24
CA VAL A 49 -2.77 -32.71 -12.45
C VAL A 49 -3.48 -33.44 -13.58
N ILE A 50 -4.25 -32.68 -14.35
CA ILE A 50 -4.83 -33.09 -15.61
C ILE A 50 -4.30 -32.18 -16.70
N VAL A 51 -3.59 -32.74 -17.66
CA VAL A 51 -3.09 -32.05 -18.85
C VAL A 51 -3.73 -32.58 -20.12
N LYS A 52 -3.94 -31.70 -21.09
CA LYS A 52 -4.35 -32.06 -22.45
C LYS A 52 -3.37 -31.38 -23.41
N GLY A 53 -2.90 -32.11 -24.41
CA GLY A 53 -1.94 -31.57 -25.37
C GLY A 53 -1.53 -32.55 -26.46
N ASP A 54 -0.71 -32.05 -27.37
CA ASP A 54 -0.09 -32.85 -28.42
C ASP A 54 1.26 -33.41 -27.95
N TYR A 55 1.40 -34.72 -27.99
CA TYR A 55 2.65 -35.39 -27.64
C TYR A 55 3.54 -35.51 -28.88
N VAL A 56 4.66 -34.77 -28.90
CA VAL A 56 5.60 -34.70 -30.02
C VAL A 56 7.03 -34.82 -29.44
N ASP A 57 7.84 -35.74 -29.99
CA ASP A 57 9.25 -35.93 -29.62
C ASP A 57 9.52 -36.03 -28.10
N SER A 58 8.70 -36.82 -27.41
CA SER A 58 8.76 -37.04 -25.95
C SER A 58 8.40 -35.84 -25.08
N VAL A 59 7.94 -34.74 -25.68
CA VAL A 59 7.48 -33.54 -24.98
C VAL A 59 5.98 -33.38 -25.21
N LEU A 60 5.23 -33.21 -24.12
CA LEU A 60 3.83 -32.85 -24.21
C LEU A 60 3.71 -31.33 -24.37
N THR A 61 3.35 -30.89 -25.57
CA THR A 61 2.98 -29.49 -25.82
C THR A 61 1.54 -29.29 -25.38
N LEU A 62 1.33 -28.42 -24.40
CA LEU A 62 0.03 -28.25 -23.76
C LEU A 62 -0.92 -27.38 -24.62
N ASP A 63 -2.06 -27.95 -25.02
CA ASP A 63 -3.15 -27.20 -25.69
C ASP A 63 -3.80 -26.20 -24.73
N GLN A 64 -3.80 -26.54 -23.44
CA GLN A 64 -4.40 -25.78 -22.36
C GLN A 64 -3.55 -25.86 -21.10
N TYR A 65 -3.75 -24.91 -20.20
CA TYR A 65 -3.12 -24.94 -18.89
C TYR A 65 -3.47 -26.23 -18.12
N PRO A 66 -2.54 -26.77 -17.31
CA PRO A 66 -2.82 -27.90 -16.44
C PRO A 66 -3.93 -27.53 -15.44
N MET A 67 -4.91 -28.41 -15.28
CA MET A 67 -5.82 -28.35 -14.14
C MET A 67 -5.14 -29.02 -12.95
N VAL A 68 -5.16 -28.36 -11.79
CA VAL A 68 -4.39 -28.77 -10.62
C VAL A 68 -5.30 -28.89 -9.42
N VAL A 69 -5.19 -29.98 -8.68
CA VAL A 69 -5.76 -30.09 -7.34
C VAL A 69 -4.61 -29.97 -6.33
N PRO A 70 -4.53 -28.87 -5.56
CA PRO A 70 -3.36 -28.57 -4.75
C PRO A 70 -3.41 -29.34 -3.43
N GLY A 71 -2.32 -30.06 -3.12
CA GLY A 71 -2.17 -30.72 -1.81
C GLY A 71 -2.93 -32.03 -1.66
N GLU A 72 -2.94 -32.88 -2.70
CA GLU A 72 -3.45 -34.26 -2.58
C GLU A 72 -2.42 -35.25 -2.03
N ASN A 73 -1.11 -35.05 -2.28
CA ASN A 73 -0.04 -35.91 -1.77
C ASN A 73 0.68 -35.28 -0.57
N LYS A 74 1.15 -36.13 0.35
CA LYS A 74 1.88 -35.78 1.57
C LYS A 74 2.99 -34.74 1.32
N GLU A 75 3.81 -34.93 0.30
CA GLU A 75 4.91 -34.01 -0.04
C GLU A 75 4.41 -32.59 -0.38
N ALA A 76 3.35 -32.50 -1.19
CA ALA A 76 2.73 -31.22 -1.55
C ALA A 76 2.11 -30.56 -0.31
N VAL A 77 1.38 -31.33 0.51
CA VAL A 77 0.78 -30.84 1.76
C VAL A 77 1.85 -30.26 2.69
N VAL A 78 2.93 -31.01 2.90
CA VAL A 78 4.08 -30.60 3.70
C VAL A 78 4.70 -29.33 3.12
N GLY A 79 4.92 -29.26 1.80
CA GLY A 79 5.49 -28.09 1.13
C GLY A 79 4.65 -26.81 1.29
N TYR A 80 3.34 -26.91 1.10
CA TYR A 80 2.42 -25.79 1.26
C TYR A 80 2.28 -25.36 2.74
N MET A 81 2.20 -26.29 3.70
CA MET A 81 2.21 -25.97 5.13
C MET A 81 3.52 -25.26 5.51
N ARG A 82 4.66 -25.77 5.03
CA ARG A 82 5.98 -25.18 5.28
C ARG A 82 6.08 -23.73 4.75
N LYS A 83 5.55 -23.45 3.55
CA LYS A 83 5.46 -22.07 3.01
C LYS A 83 4.53 -21.18 3.82
N GLY A 84 3.35 -21.70 4.20
CA GLY A 84 2.36 -20.97 5.00
C GLY A 84 2.88 -20.52 6.35
N PHE A 85 3.59 -21.41 7.04
CA PHE A 85 4.21 -21.16 8.33
C PHE A 85 5.62 -20.53 8.22
N ARG A 86 6.01 -20.06 7.02
CA ARG A 86 7.32 -19.45 6.75
C ARG A 86 8.49 -20.26 7.34
N TYR A 87 8.44 -21.59 7.23
CA TYR A 87 9.47 -22.50 7.74
C TYR A 87 9.62 -22.57 9.27
N LYS A 88 8.71 -21.99 10.06
CA LYS A 88 8.76 -22.00 11.54
C LYS A 88 8.54 -23.38 12.18
N VAL A 89 8.25 -24.42 11.40
CA VAL A 89 7.99 -25.79 11.85
C VAL A 89 8.86 -26.77 11.07
N GLY A 90 9.51 -27.69 11.77
CA GLY A 90 10.37 -28.72 11.16
C GLY A 90 9.58 -29.65 10.24
N VAL A 91 10.19 -30.06 9.12
CA VAL A 91 9.56 -30.88 8.07
C VAL A 91 9.03 -32.20 8.61
N SER A 92 9.82 -32.89 9.44
CA SER A 92 9.44 -34.15 10.08
C SER A 92 8.18 -34.03 10.93
N LYS A 93 8.01 -32.90 11.63
CA LYS A 93 6.81 -32.63 12.42
C LYS A 93 5.56 -32.48 11.55
N ILE A 94 5.69 -31.79 10.41
CA ILE A 94 4.59 -31.65 9.44
C ILE A 94 4.26 -33.00 8.81
N GLU A 95 5.27 -33.77 8.43
CA GLU A 95 5.10 -35.11 7.85
C GLU A 95 4.39 -36.07 8.80
N ASN A 96 4.72 -36.04 10.10
CA ASN A 96 4.05 -36.85 11.12
C ASN A 96 2.57 -36.50 11.21
N ILE A 97 2.24 -35.21 11.30
CA ILE A 97 0.85 -34.72 11.37
C ILE A 97 0.06 -35.11 10.12
N VAL A 98 0.65 -34.94 8.93
CA VAL A 98 -0.01 -35.32 7.68
C VAL A 98 -0.24 -36.83 7.62
N SER A 99 0.74 -37.63 8.06
CA SER A 99 0.60 -39.10 8.07
C SER A 99 -0.47 -39.56 9.05
N GLU A 100 -0.53 -38.95 10.24
CA GLU A 100 -1.53 -39.23 11.27
C GLU A 100 -2.94 -38.92 10.76
N VAL A 101 -3.15 -37.73 10.18
CA VAL A 101 -4.44 -37.34 9.58
C VAL A 101 -4.84 -38.26 8.43
N SER A 102 -3.90 -38.58 7.53
CA SER A 102 -4.16 -39.49 6.40
C SER A 102 -4.49 -40.92 6.85
N SER A 103 -3.83 -41.43 7.89
CA SER A 103 -4.09 -42.77 8.43
C SER A 103 -5.48 -42.89 9.07
N LYS A 104 -5.97 -41.79 9.67
CA LYS A 104 -7.23 -41.77 10.41
C LYS A 104 -8.46 -41.55 9.54
N TYR A 105 -8.31 -40.84 8.42
CA TYR A 105 -9.44 -40.38 7.60
C TYR A 105 -9.35 -40.76 6.12
N GLY A 106 -8.34 -41.54 5.71
CA GLY A 106 -8.18 -42.04 4.35
C GLY A 106 -7.54 -41.04 3.37
N SER A 107 -7.16 -41.54 2.18
CA SER A 107 -6.60 -40.73 1.08
C SER A 107 -7.68 -40.38 0.05
N CYS A 108 -7.65 -39.18 -0.52
CA CYS A 108 -8.67 -38.71 -1.48
C CYS A 108 -8.62 -39.40 -2.87
N ILE A 109 -7.71 -40.36 -3.09
CA ILE A 109 -7.34 -40.87 -4.42
C ILE A 109 -8.42 -41.80 -5.04
N ASP A 110 -9.25 -42.44 -4.22
CA ASP A 110 -10.21 -43.47 -4.69
C ASP A 110 -11.37 -42.92 -5.55
N TYR A 111 -11.51 -41.59 -5.66
CA TYR A 111 -12.63 -40.94 -6.36
C TYR A 111 -12.32 -40.57 -7.82
N ILE A 112 -11.03 -40.45 -8.21
CA ILE A 112 -10.63 -40.12 -9.59
C ILE A 112 -10.58 -41.38 -10.48
N SER A 113 -10.40 -42.56 -9.87
CA SER A 113 -10.32 -43.85 -10.56
C SER A 113 -11.66 -44.35 -11.11
N ASN A 114 -12.79 -43.82 -10.62
CA ASN A 114 -14.13 -44.17 -11.09
C ASN A 114 -14.71 -43.03 -11.92
N GLU A 115 -14.42 -42.98 -13.23
CA GLU A 115 -15.42 -42.79 -14.30
C GLU A 115 -14.77 -42.57 -15.67
N SER A 116 -15.12 -43.49 -16.57
CA SER A 116 -14.84 -43.50 -17.99
C SER A 116 -15.80 -42.57 -18.75
N GLN A 117 -15.86 -41.28 -18.43
CA GLN A 117 -16.57 -40.31 -19.28
C GLN A 117 -15.81 -38.98 -19.37
N SER A 118 -15.79 -38.44 -20.60
CA SER A 118 -15.26 -37.13 -20.91
C SER A 118 -16.14 -36.03 -20.30
N TYR A 119 -15.90 -35.68 -19.05
CA TYR A 119 -16.53 -34.50 -18.47
C TYR A 119 -15.83 -33.23 -18.95
N LYS A 120 -16.63 -32.35 -19.57
CA LYS A 120 -16.44 -30.89 -19.58
C LYS A 120 -16.39 -30.44 -18.12
N ILE A 121 -15.55 -29.46 -17.79
CA ILE A 121 -15.39 -28.97 -16.41
C ILE A 121 -16.67 -28.23 -16.00
N GLU A 122 -17.70 -28.96 -15.63
CA GLU A 122 -18.90 -28.40 -14.99
C GLU A 122 -18.61 -28.19 -13.51
N THR A 123 -18.27 -26.95 -13.19
CA THR A 123 -18.35 -26.33 -11.86
C THR A 123 -17.43 -26.90 -10.77
N THR A 124 -16.84 -25.97 -10.03
CA THR A 124 -16.66 -25.85 -8.57
C THR A 124 -17.11 -26.93 -7.57
N LYS A 125 -17.73 -28.06 -7.94
CA LYS A 125 -18.33 -29.06 -7.04
C LYS A 125 -17.36 -30.13 -6.53
N THR A 126 -16.20 -30.35 -7.16
CA THR A 126 -15.26 -31.39 -6.68
C THR A 126 -14.30 -30.89 -5.62
N ILE A 127 -14.07 -29.58 -5.51
CA ILE A 127 -13.14 -29.06 -4.50
C ILE A 127 -13.74 -29.12 -3.08
N PHE A 128 -14.88 -29.79 -2.97
CA PHE A 128 -15.79 -29.80 -1.85
C PHE A 128 -16.72 -31.02 -1.85
N SER A 129 -16.21 -32.24 -2.08
CA SER A 129 -16.91 -33.36 -1.42
C SER A 129 -17.01 -33.13 0.11
N TYR A 130 -16.23 -32.18 0.65
CA TYR A 130 -16.38 -31.59 1.98
C TYR A 130 -17.32 -30.35 2.17
N GLU A 131 -17.83 -29.62 1.16
CA GLU A 131 -18.90 -28.59 1.41
C GLU A 131 -20.30 -29.22 1.33
N LYS A 132 -20.49 -30.33 0.61
CA LYS A 132 -21.78 -31.04 0.62
C LYS A 132 -22.04 -31.73 1.97
N THR A 133 -21.00 -32.10 2.72
CA THR A 133 -21.12 -32.60 4.10
C THR A 133 -21.34 -31.50 5.15
N SER A 134 -21.20 -30.22 4.79
CA SER A 134 -21.68 -29.13 5.67
C SER A 134 -23.21 -28.95 5.66
N TYR A 135 -23.98 -29.72 4.88
CA TYR A 135 -25.44 -29.73 4.98
C TYR A 135 -26.16 -31.10 4.85
N SER A 136 -25.45 -32.21 4.71
CA SER A 136 -26.10 -33.52 4.89
C SER A 136 -25.15 -34.55 5.48
N TYR A 137 -25.50 -35.03 6.67
CA TYR A 137 -25.13 -36.34 7.18
C TYR A 137 -25.28 -37.39 6.07
N VAL A 138 -24.19 -38.01 5.64
CA VAL A 138 -24.02 -39.47 5.51
C VAL A 138 -22.50 -39.73 5.54
N ASN A 139 -22.07 -40.57 6.49
CA ASN A 139 -20.71 -41.09 6.75
C ASN A 139 -19.71 -40.20 7.55
N SER A 140 -20.14 -39.86 8.77
CA SER A 140 -19.41 -40.04 10.06
C SER A 140 -18.04 -39.39 10.36
N VAL A 141 -17.63 -38.27 9.77
CA VAL A 141 -16.50 -37.47 10.31
C VAL A 141 -16.87 -35.98 10.36
N ARG A 142 -16.89 -35.37 11.56
CA ARG A 142 -17.11 -33.91 11.69
C ARG A 142 -15.79 -33.18 11.44
N VAL A 143 -15.84 -32.02 10.78
CA VAL A 143 -14.66 -31.14 10.55
C VAL A 143 -13.99 -30.76 11.88
N SER A 144 -14.77 -30.66 12.97
CA SER A 144 -14.25 -30.49 14.33
C SER A 144 -13.27 -31.60 14.73
N ASP A 145 -13.49 -32.82 14.27
CA ASP A 145 -12.76 -34.01 14.70
C ASP A 145 -11.39 -34.06 14.00
N ILE A 146 -11.31 -33.63 12.74
CA ILE A 146 -10.05 -33.42 12.01
C ILE A 146 -9.28 -32.23 12.62
N LEU A 147 -9.95 -31.11 12.90
CA LEU A 147 -9.31 -29.95 13.54
C LEU A 147 -8.86 -30.24 14.99
N SER A 148 -9.43 -31.25 15.63
CA SER A 148 -9.07 -31.71 16.97
C SER A 148 -7.95 -32.76 17.00
N SER A 149 -7.57 -33.32 15.84
CA SER A 149 -6.68 -34.48 15.74
C SER A 149 -5.17 -34.20 15.92
N GLY A 150 -4.75 -32.95 16.07
CA GLY A 150 -3.37 -32.61 16.42
C GLY A 150 -3.14 -32.54 17.93
N ASN A 151 -1.90 -32.77 18.38
CA ASN A 151 -1.46 -32.50 19.76
C ASN A 151 -1.68 -31.02 20.14
N GLU A 152 -1.80 -30.71 21.44
CA GLU A 152 -2.16 -29.36 21.91
C GLU A 152 -1.26 -28.24 21.35
N GLY A 153 -1.86 -27.07 21.07
CA GLY A 153 -1.15 -25.88 20.62
C GLY A 153 -0.90 -25.81 19.10
N HIS A 154 0.37 -25.87 18.70
CA HIS A 154 0.86 -25.50 17.35
C HIS A 154 0.31 -26.37 16.22
N ASP A 155 0.01 -27.66 16.48
CA ASP A 155 -0.34 -28.64 15.46
C ASP A 155 -1.79 -28.42 14.98
N LYS A 156 -2.70 -28.15 15.91
CA LYS A 156 -4.08 -27.72 15.62
C LYS A 156 -4.11 -26.43 14.81
N ASN A 157 -3.25 -25.45 15.16
CA ASN A 157 -3.16 -24.19 14.41
C ASN A 157 -2.67 -24.40 12.96
N MET A 158 -1.80 -25.38 12.74
CA MET A 158 -1.30 -25.73 11.42
C MET A 158 -2.37 -26.38 10.53
N ILE A 159 -3.08 -27.35 11.05
CA ILE A 159 -4.21 -28.00 10.36
C ILE A 159 -5.31 -26.96 10.08
N LYS A 160 -5.61 -26.10 11.06
CA LYS A 160 -6.58 -25.01 10.92
C LYS A 160 -6.18 -24.00 9.85
N TRP A 161 -4.90 -23.59 9.81
CA TRP A 161 -4.40 -22.70 8.77
C TRP A 161 -4.51 -23.34 7.38
N TRP A 162 -4.09 -24.61 7.24
CA TRP A 162 -4.17 -25.35 5.99
C TRP A 162 -5.57 -25.34 5.39
N TYR A 163 -6.54 -25.68 6.23
CA TYR A 163 -7.95 -25.71 5.89
C TYR A 163 -8.46 -24.31 5.52
N ASN A 164 -8.20 -23.31 6.37
CA ASN A 164 -8.66 -21.94 6.16
C ASN A 164 -8.09 -21.27 4.91
N ASN A 165 -6.94 -21.71 4.41
CA ASN A 165 -6.27 -21.15 3.23
C ASN A 165 -6.56 -21.93 1.93
N ILE A 166 -7.55 -22.81 1.91
CA ILE A 166 -7.90 -23.58 0.69
C ILE A 166 -8.27 -22.67 -0.48
N THR A 167 -9.07 -21.63 -0.24
CA THR A 167 -9.52 -20.71 -1.28
C THR A 167 -8.38 -19.83 -1.79
N LEU A 168 -7.50 -19.38 -0.90
CA LEU A 168 -6.31 -18.62 -1.28
C LEU A 168 -5.45 -19.42 -2.26
N ARG A 169 -5.25 -20.72 -2.01
CA ARG A 169 -4.53 -21.62 -2.91
C ARG A 169 -5.22 -21.76 -4.28
N ARG A 170 -6.55 -21.89 -4.31
CA ARG A 170 -7.32 -21.92 -5.57
C ARG A 170 -7.17 -20.64 -6.38
N LEU A 171 -7.12 -19.48 -5.74
CA LEU A 171 -6.87 -18.21 -6.43
C LEU A 171 -5.46 -18.17 -7.05
N TYR A 172 -4.46 -18.70 -6.35
CA TYR A 172 -3.11 -18.87 -6.93
C TYR A 172 -3.11 -19.80 -8.14
N LEU A 173 -3.92 -20.88 -8.12
CA LEU A 173 -4.11 -21.75 -9.29
C LEU A 173 -4.70 -21.02 -10.49
N LEU A 174 -5.54 -20.01 -10.27
CA LEU A 174 -6.06 -19.15 -11.33
C LEU A 174 -5.04 -18.11 -11.83
N GLY A 175 -3.81 -18.10 -11.29
CA GLY A 175 -2.73 -17.21 -11.71
C GLY A 175 -2.68 -15.89 -10.97
N LEU A 176 -3.49 -15.72 -9.92
CA LEU A 176 -3.42 -14.53 -9.07
C LEU A 176 -2.21 -14.64 -8.14
N ASN A 177 -1.66 -13.49 -7.75
CA ASN A 177 -0.64 -13.40 -6.70
C ASN A 177 -1.22 -12.69 -5.46
N LYS A 178 -0.49 -12.74 -4.35
CA LYS A 178 -0.94 -12.13 -3.08
C LYS A 178 -1.22 -10.62 -3.21
N ARG A 179 -0.44 -9.90 -4.02
CA ARG A 179 -0.63 -8.46 -4.23
C ARG A 179 -1.97 -8.19 -4.91
N THR A 180 -2.23 -8.85 -6.03
CA THR A 180 -3.49 -8.73 -6.78
C THR A 180 -4.70 -9.09 -5.92
N ILE A 181 -4.61 -10.16 -5.12
CA ILE A 181 -5.68 -10.56 -4.20
C ILE A 181 -5.96 -9.48 -3.16
N ASN A 182 -4.91 -8.87 -2.61
CA ASN A 182 -5.05 -7.81 -1.59
C ASN A 182 -5.54 -6.46 -2.17
N GLU A 183 -5.41 -6.24 -3.48
CA GLU A 183 -5.92 -5.03 -4.15
C GLU A 183 -7.45 -5.07 -4.32
N VAL A 184 -8.06 -6.26 -4.31
CA VAL A 184 -9.51 -6.44 -4.45
C VAL A 184 -10.20 -6.21 -3.10
N GLU A 185 -10.99 -5.14 -3.01
CA GLU A 185 -11.64 -4.72 -1.75
C GLU A 185 -13.07 -5.25 -1.60
N ASP A 186 -13.80 -5.38 -2.71
CA ASP A 186 -15.25 -5.62 -2.67
C ASP A 186 -15.64 -7.09 -2.47
N TYR A 187 -14.69 -8.02 -2.48
CA TYR A 187 -14.99 -9.46 -2.51
C TYR A 187 -14.16 -10.23 -1.49
N SER A 188 -14.83 -11.10 -0.72
CA SER A 188 -14.13 -12.15 0.04
C SER A 188 -13.41 -13.11 -0.92
N LEU A 189 -12.41 -13.85 -0.44
CA LEU A 189 -11.69 -14.84 -1.25
C LEU A 189 -12.62 -15.84 -1.94
N ASN A 190 -13.68 -16.27 -1.25
CA ASN A 190 -14.66 -17.22 -1.81
C ASN A 190 -15.50 -16.59 -2.92
N GLN A 191 -15.95 -15.35 -2.75
CA GLN A 191 -16.68 -14.62 -3.78
C GLN A 191 -15.79 -14.35 -4.99
N MET A 192 -14.54 -13.94 -4.76
CA MET A 192 -13.54 -13.73 -5.80
C MET A 192 -13.37 -15.00 -6.64
N TYR A 193 -13.17 -16.15 -5.99
CA TYR A 193 -13.00 -17.42 -6.69
C TYR A 193 -14.23 -17.78 -7.53
N LYS A 194 -15.45 -17.62 -6.98
CA LYS A 194 -16.70 -17.87 -7.73
C LYS A 194 -16.83 -16.96 -8.95
N ILE A 195 -16.54 -15.67 -8.80
CA ILE A 195 -16.61 -14.69 -9.89
C ILE A 195 -15.58 -15.02 -10.99
N LEU A 196 -14.35 -15.38 -10.61
CA LEU A 196 -13.31 -15.73 -11.57
C LEU A 196 -13.65 -16.96 -12.42
N LEU A 197 -14.37 -17.92 -11.83
CA LEU A 197 -14.84 -19.09 -12.57
C LEU A 197 -15.96 -18.73 -13.54
N ASP A 198 -16.83 -17.79 -13.20
CA ASP A 198 -17.96 -17.37 -14.06
C ASP A 198 -17.52 -16.33 -15.10
N ASN A 199 -17.16 -15.14 -14.64
CA ASN A 199 -16.70 -14.03 -15.47
C ASN A 199 -15.60 -13.23 -14.76
N PRO A 200 -14.31 -13.48 -15.05
CA PRO A 200 -13.20 -12.79 -14.40
C PRO A 200 -13.13 -11.29 -14.73
N LEU A 201 -13.81 -10.83 -15.79
CA LEU A 201 -13.86 -9.40 -16.13
C LEU A 201 -14.58 -8.56 -15.09
N ARG A 202 -15.43 -9.17 -14.24
CA ARG A 202 -16.12 -8.49 -13.13
C ARG A 202 -15.18 -8.00 -12.02
N ILE A 203 -13.96 -8.53 -11.96
CA ILE A 203 -12.92 -8.04 -11.06
C ILE A 203 -12.07 -7.03 -11.82
N VAL A 204 -12.36 -5.75 -11.60
CA VAL A 204 -11.79 -4.62 -12.37
C VAL A 204 -10.31 -4.40 -12.08
N GLU A 205 -9.83 -4.84 -10.92
CA GLU A 205 -8.42 -4.81 -10.52
C GLU A 205 -7.55 -5.73 -11.39
N LEU A 206 -8.14 -6.79 -11.96
CA LEU A 206 -7.41 -7.75 -12.79
C LEU A 206 -7.14 -7.19 -14.19
N ASP A 207 -5.92 -7.43 -14.65
CA ASP A 207 -5.52 -7.17 -16.02
C ASP A 207 -6.30 -8.06 -16.99
N VAL A 208 -6.66 -7.47 -18.14
CA VAL A 208 -7.43 -8.18 -19.17
C VAL A 208 -6.72 -9.44 -19.68
N PRO A 209 -5.38 -9.44 -19.90
CA PRO A 209 -4.66 -10.65 -20.28
C PRO A 209 -4.83 -11.81 -19.29
N LEU A 210 -4.74 -11.55 -17.98
CA LEU A 210 -5.01 -12.58 -16.96
C LEU A 210 -6.46 -13.07 -17.01
N CYS A 211 -7.43 -12.17 -17.17
CA CYS A 211 -8.85 -12.55 -17.30
C CYS A 211 -9.06 -13.51 -18.48
N ILE A 212 -8.44 -13.23 -19.64
CA ILE A 212 -8.50 -14.10 -20.81
C ILE A 212 -7.83 -15.45 -20.54
N LYS A 213 -6.68 -15.46 -19.85
CA LYS A 213 -6.02 -16.72 -19.43
C LYS A 213 -6.95 -17.54 -18.53
N ILE A 214 -7.67 -16.92 -17.60
CA ILE A 214 -8.63 -17.60 -16.71
C ILE A 214 -9.84 -18.15 -17.48
N LEU A 215 -10.40 -17.39 -18.42
CA LEU A 215 -11.48 -17.87 -19.29
C LEU A 215 -11.07 -19.10 -20.10
N LYS A 216 -9.88 -19.06 -20.71
CA LYS A 216 -9.31 -20.22 -21.42
C LYS A 216 -9.14 -21.42 -20.49
N ARG A 217 -8.66 -21.20 -19.25
CA ARG A 217 -8.48 -22.26 -18.24
C ARG A 217 -9.79 -22.92 -17.81
N THR A 218 -10.84 -22.12 -17.69
CA THR A 218 -12.16 -22.56 -17.21
C THR A 218 -13.06 -23.08 -18.33
N GLU A 219 -12.56 -23.10 -19.58
CA GLU A 219 -13.35 -23.41 -20.78
C GLU A 219 -14.61 -22.53 -20.91
N ASN A 220 -14.59 -21.33 -20.30
CA ASN A 220 -15.69 -20.37 -20.32
C ASN A 220 -15.48 -19.29 -21.37
N SER A 221 -16.59 -18.73 -21.85
CA SER A 221 -16.58 -17.61 -22.78
C SER A 221 -17.43 -16.46 -22.24
N VAL A 222 -17.09 -15.25 -22.66
CA VAL A 222 -17.83 -14.03 -22.31
C VAL A 222 -18.40 -13.41 -23.58
N THR A 223 -19.59 -12.88 -23.48
CA THR A 223 -20.27 -12.20 -24.59
C THR A 223 -19.61 -10.85 -24.89
N LYS A 224 -19.79 -10.34 -26.12
CA LYS A 224 -19.34 -8.97 -26.49
C LYS A 224 -19.90 -7.90 -25.52
N LYS A 225 -21.15 -8.07 -25.08
CA LYS A 225 -21.80 -7.19 -24.10
C LYS A 225 -21.08 -7.20 -22.74
N GLN A 226 -20.72 -8.36 -22.22
CA GLN A 226 -19.96 -8.48 -20.97
C GLN A 226 -18.55 -7.88 -21.06
N ILE A 227 -17.89 -8.04 -22.22
CA ILE A 227 -16.59 -7.40 -22.49
C ILE A 227 -16.73 -5.88 -22.41
N HIS A 228 -17.77 -5.33 -23.05
CA HIS A 228 -18.03 -3.89 -23.05
C HIS A 228 -18.34 -3.35 -21.65
N GLN A 229 -19.22 -4.02 -20.90
CA GLN A 229 -19.49 -3.71 -19.49
C GLN A 229 -18.21 -3.71 -18.64
N GLY A 230 -17.34 -4.71 -18.86
CA GLY A 230 -16.04 -4.80 -18.17
C GLY A 230 -15.06 -3.69 -18.55
N LYS A 231 -15.17 -3.10 -19.75
CA LYS A 231 -14.41 -1.91 -20.15
C LYS A 231 -14.94 -0.66 -19.45
N ILE A 232 -16.26 -0.49 -19.38
CA ILE A 232 -16.88 0.65 -18.68
C ILE A 232 -16.49 0.63 -17.19
N ALA A 233 -16.63 -0.52 -16.52
CA ALA A 233 -16.25 -0.64 -15.11
C ALA A 233 -14.74 -0.38 -14.88
N ARG A 234 -13.87 -0.79 -15.81
CA ARG A 234 -12.43 -0.49 -15.75
C ARG A 234 -12.11 0.98 -16.00
N LEU A 235 -12.88 1.67 -16.84
CA LEU A 235 -12.77 3.11 -17.02
C LEU A 235 -13.07 3.84 -15.70
N ILE A 236 -14.15 3.46 -15.00
CA ILE A 236 -14.48 4.01 -13.68
C ILE A 236 -13.36 3.69 -12.67
N HIS A 237 -12.86 2.45 -12.66
CA HIS A 237 -11.75 2.03 -11.80
C HIS A 237 -10.45 2.82 -12.08
N LYS A 238 -10.21 3.25 -13.31
CA LYS A 238 -9.06 4.10 -13.67
C LYS A 238 -9.12 5.45 -12.94
N TYR A 239 -10.26 6.13 -12.94
CA TYR A 239 -10.41 7.40 -12.22
C TYR A 239 -10.18 7.24 -10.71
N ARG A 240 -10.63 6.12 -10.12
CA ARG A 240 -10.30 5.76 -8.73
C ARG A 240 -8.79 5.60 -8.51
N LYS A 241 -8.07 4.94 -9.44
CA LYS A 241 -6.60 4.83 -9.39
C LYS A 241 -5.90 6.20 -9.50
N ASP A 242 -6.51 7.14 -10.22
CA ASP A 242 -6.06 8.52 -10.32
C ASP A 242 -6.46 9.37 -9.08
N GLY A 243 -7.10 8.75 -8.08
CA GLY A 243 -7.37 9.33 -6.77
C GLY A 243 -8.78 9.89 -6.57
N TRP A 244 -9.69 9.72 -7.54
CA TRP A 244 -11.06 10.26 -7.46
C TRP A 244 -11.90 9.44 -6.48
N SER A 245 -12.68 10.10 -5.62
CA SER A 245 -13.64 9.42 -4.75
C SER A 245 -14.83 8.86 -5.52
N GLY A 246 -15.39 9.64 -6.46
CA GLY A 246 -16.46 9.25 -7.36
C GLY A 246 -16.28 9.84 -8.76
N VAL A 247 -17.02 9.33 -9.74
CA VAL A 247 -16.91 9.76 -11.15
C VAL A 247 -18.23 10.34 -11.63
N PRO A 248 -18.30 11.60 -12.08
CA PRO A 248 -19.52 12.16 -12.66
C PRO A 248 -20.01 11.31 -13.84
N MET A 249 -21.30 11.03 -13.90
CA MET A 249 -21.92 10.28 -15.00
C MET A 249 -21.61 10.93 -16.36
N SER A 250 -21.68 12.27 -16.42
CA SER A 250 -21.33 13.04 -17.62
C SER A 250 -19.91 12.76 -18.12
N LYS A 251 -18.95 12.54 -17.20
CA LYS A 251 -17.56 12.24 -17.55
C LYS A 251 -17.40 10.85 -18.17
N VAL A 252 -18.19 9.88 -17.72
CA VAL A 252 -18.20 8.53 -18.31
C VAL A 252 -18.93 8.53 -19.66
N LYS A 253 -20.05 9.25 -19.78
CA LYS A 253 -20.81 9.40 -21.03
C LYS A 253 -19.98 9.96 -22.19
N LEU A 254 -18.99 10.82 -21.91
CA LEU A 254 -18.05 11.30 -22.94
C LEU A 254 -17.21 10.18 -23.58
N SER A 255 -16.92 9.11 -22.86
CA SER A 255 -16.15 7.96 -23.36
C SER A 255 -17.04 6.77 -23.76
N CYS A 256 -18.23 6.66 -23.16
CA CYS A 256 -19.18 5.58 -23.36
C CYS A 256 -20.61 6.15 -23.32
N SER A 257 -21.11 6.61 -24.47
CA SER A 257 -22.43 7.24 -24.58
C SER A 257 -23.59 6.28 -24.30
N ASP A 258 -23.36 4.97 -24.40
CA ASP A 258 -24.32 3.88 -24.22
C ASP A 258 -24.35 3.32 -22.79
N ILE A 259 -23.70 3.96 -21.82
CA ILE A 259 -23.63 3.49 -20.43
C ILE A 259 -25.02 3.20 -19.81
N ASP A 260 -26.02 4.00 -20.17
CA ASP A 260 -27.37 3.90 -19.64
C ASP A 260 -27.99 2.50 -19.90
N GLU A 261 -27.66 1.88 -21.04
CA GLU A 261 -28.09 0.51 -21.42
C GLU A 261 -27.41 -0.60 -20.59
N HIS A 262 -26.40 -0.25 -19.80
CA HIS A 262 -25.56 -1.17 -19.05
C HIS A 262 -25.64 -0.98 -17.54
N THR A 263 -26.28 0.09 -17.08
CA THR A 263 -26.43 0.48 -15.68
C THR A 263 -26.87 -0.67 -14.77
N LYS A 264 -27.92 -1.41 -15.15
CA LYS A 264 -28.43 -2.55 -14.36
C LYS A 264 -27.36 -3.62 -14.13
N ALA A 265 -26.58 -3.93 -15.17
CA ALA A 265 -25.48 -4.89 -15.06
C ALA A 265 -24.31 -4.33 -14.26
N LEU A 266 -23.96 -3.05 -14.44
CA LEU A 266 -22.91 -2.40 -13.65
C LEU A 266 -23.23 -2.43 -12.15
N VAL A 267 -24.48 -2.16 -11.77
CA VAL A 267 -24.93 -2.21 -10.38
C VAL A 267 -24.87 -3.62 -9.81
N THR A 268 -25.41 -4.60 -10.54
CA THR A 268 -25.54 -5.99 -10.04
C THR A 268 -24.23 -6.77 -10.08
N ASP A 269 -23.49 -6.68 -11.18
CA ASP A 269 -22.32 -7.53 -11.46
C ASP A 269 -20.99 -6.91 -11.02
N TYR A 270 -20.92 -5.58 -10.96
CA TYR A 270 -19.68 -4.83 -10.66
C TYR A 270 -19.76 -4.04 -9.36
N LYS A 271 -20.87 -4.15 -8.62
CA LYS A 271 -21.13 -3.42 -7.37
C LYS A 271 -20.97 -1.91 -7.52
N ILE A 272 -21.37 -1.39 -8.67
CA ILE A 272 -21.41 0.05 -8.91
C ILE A 272 -22.68 0.64 -8.29
N VAL A 273 -22.61 1.86 -7.78
CA VAL A 273 -23.74 2.62 -7.28
C VAL A 273 -23.75 3.95 -8.00
N ILE A 274 -24.92 4.38 -8.46
CA ILE A 274 -25.16 5.73 -8.93
C ILE A 274 -25.80 6.49 -7.77
N ASP A 275 -25.12 7.54 -7.34
CA ASP A 275 -25.58 8.43 -6.30
C ASP A 275 -26.13 9.71 -6.92
N GLU A 276 -27.40 9.96 -6.63
CA GLU A 276 -28.20 11.10 -7.10
C GLU A 276 -28.41 12.13 -5.98
N SER A 277 -27.71 11.99 -4.85
CA SER A 277 -27.84 12.92 -3.71
C SER A 277 -27.20 14.30 -3.93
N SER A 278 -26.38 14.44 -4.96
CA SER A 278 -25.79 15.72 -5.40
C SER A 278 -26.45 16.23 -6.68
N ASP A 279 -26.25 17.51 -7.01
CA ASP A 279 -26.74 18.14 -8.25
C ASP A 279 -26.26 17.43 -9.53
N THR A 280 -25.21 16.63 -9.42
CA THR A 280 -24.70 15.75 -10.49
C THR A 280 -24.82 14.30 -10.09
N GLU A 281 -25.23 13.43 -11.02
CA GLU A 281 -25.16 11.98 -10.83
C GLU A 281 -23.70 11.52 -10.74
N ILE A 282 -23.33 10.85 -9.65
CA ILE A 282 -21.96 10.38 -9.41
C ILE A 282 -21.95 8.86 -9.29
N ILE A 283 -21.03 8.25 -10.03
CA ILE A 283 -20.82 6.81 -10.07
C ILE A 283 -19.71 6.44 -9.07
N TYR A 284 -20.00 5.45 -8.23
CA TYR A 284 -19.09 4.91 -7.23
C TYR A 284 -18.98 3.38 -7.34
N PHE A 285 -17.86 2.82 -6.88
CA PHE A 285 -17.90 1.45 -6.35
C PHE A 285 -18.56 1.46 -4.96
N CYS A 286 -19.35 0.44 -4.66
CA CYS A 286 -20.13 0.35 -3.41
C CYS A 286 -19.28 0.57 -2.15
N HIS A 287 -18.07 -0.01 -2.09
CA HIS A 287 -17.16 0.21 -0.99
C HIS A 287 -16.69 1.68 -0.85
N GLN A 288 -16.43 2.39 -1.96
CA GLN A 288 -16.02 3.80 -1.92
C GLN A 288 -17.11 4.67 -1.30
N LEU A 289 -18.35 4.54 -1.78
CA LEU A 289 -19.49 5.30 -1.26
C LEU A 289 -19.74 4.99 0.22
N LYS A 290 -19.65 3.72 0.63
CA LYS A 290 -19.79 3.32 2.04
C LYS A 290 -18.76 4.01 2.94
N LEU A 291 -17.50 4.01 2.55
CA LEU A 291 -16.44 4.63 3.34
C LEU A 291 -16.56 6.16 3.35
N GLU A 292 -16.89 6.80 2.22
CA GLU A 292 -17.12 8.24 2.17
C GLU A 292 -18.30 8.65 3.06
N ASN A 293 -19.43 7.94 2.98
CA ASN A 293 -20.59 8.18 3.85
C ASN A 293 -20.28 7.93 5.33
N LYS A 294 -19.41 6.97 5.65
CA LYS A 294 -18.96 6.74 7.02
C LYS A 294 -18.16 7.94 7.55
N VAL A 295 -17.24 8.50 6.75
CA VAL A 295 -16.51 9.72 7.11
C VAL A 295 -17.48 10.88 7.32
N ALA A 296 -18.38 11.12 6.35
CA ALA A 296 -19.35 12.21 6.43
C ALA A 296 -20.26 12.09 7.66
N SER A 297 -20.79 10.90 7.94
CA SER A 297 -21.67 10.64 9.08
C SER A 297 -20.97 10.88 10.42
N GLU A 298 -19.75 10.38 10.59
CA GLU A 298 -18.98 10.55 11.84
C GLU A 298 -18.52 11.99 12.06
N PHE A 299 -18.25 12.73 10.97
CA PHE A 299 -17.88 14.14 11.05
C PHE A 299 -19.12 14.99 11.35
N ASN A 300 -20.23 14.80 10.64
CA ASN A 300 -21.50 15.51 10.89
C ASN A 300 -22.01 15.30 12.32
N LYS A 301 -21.86 14.09 12.86
CA LYS A 301 -22.17 13.82 14.28
C LYS A 301 -21.42 14.77 15.21
N ARG A 302 -20.10 14.94 14.99
CA ARG A 302 -19.24 15.79 15.82
C ARG A 302 -19.44 17.28 15.56
N ILE A 303 -19.75 17.67 14.34
CA ILE A 303 -20.05 19.06 13.98
C ILE A 303 -21.28 19.57 14.75
N LYS A 304 -22.31 18.74 14.89
CA LYS A 304 -23.58 19.08 15.56
C LYS A 304 -23.53 19.02 17.09
N GLU A 305 -22.49 18.41 17.65
CA GLU A 305 -22.33 18.31 19.10
C GLU A 305 -21.88 19.65 19.70
N LYS A 306 -22.38 19.97 20.90
CA LYS A 306 -22.10 21.27 21.54
C LYS A 306 -20.61 21.46 21.79
N THR A 307 -20.11 22.63 21.39
CA THR A 307 -18.80 23.14 21.79
C THR A 307 -18.73 23.26 23.31
N LEU A 308 -17.63 22.81 23.89
CA LEU A 308 -17.34 22.93 25.31
C LEU A 308 -16.78 24.32 25.61
N ASN A 309 -16.84 24.74 26.86
CA ASN A 309 -16.26 26.00 27.31
C ASN A 309 -15.20 25.73 28.38
N ILE A 310 -14.16 25.00 28.00
CA ILE A 310 -13.03 24.69 28.87
C ILE A 310 -12.02 25.83 28.78
N ASP A 311 -11.60 26.32 29.94
CA ASP A 311 -10.49 27.26 30.06
C ASP A 311 -9.16 26.57 29.71
N VAL A 312 -8.45 27.14 28.74
CA VAL A 312 -7.20 26.61 28.17
C VAL A 312 -6.03 27.35 28.79
N LYS A 313 -5.06 26.60 29.30
CA LYS A 313 -3.81 27.15 29.86
C LYS A 313 -2.68 26.96 28.86
N TYR A 314 -1.80 27.94 28.75
CA TYR A 314 -0.63 27.89 27.87
C TYR A 314 0.62 27.74 28.73
N ARG A 315 1.54 26.85 28.37
CA ARG A 315 2.88 26.83 28.99
C ARG A 315 3.81 27.86 28.36
N MET A 316 3.69 28.07 27.05
CA MET A 316 4.51 29.01 26.30
C MET A 316 3.84 30.38 26.18
N ASP A 317 4.52 31.43 26.64
CA ASP A 317 4.06 32.82 26.50
C ASP A 317 4.22 33.34 25.07
N THR A 318 5.13 32.76 24.30
CA THR A 318 5.50 33.16 22.92
C THR A 318 4.49 32.75 21.84
N LEU A 319 3.43 32.03 22.20
CA LEU A 319 2.40 31.60 21.24
C LEU A 319 1.65 32.81 20.67
N ASP A 320 1.49 32.84 19.34
CA ASP A 320 0.71 33.87 18.68
C ASP A 320 -0.81 33.67 18.82
N VAL A 321 -1.58 34.60 18.25
CA VAL A 321 -3.04 34.60 18.31
C VAL A 321 -3.64 33.38 17.61
N ASP A 322 -3.08 32.97 16.46
CA ASP A 322 -3.59 31.85 15.66
C ASP A 322 -3.29 30.51 16.33
N GLN A 323 -2.10 30.34 16.92
CA GLN A 323 -1.72 29.17 17.71
C GLN A 323 -2.59 29.05 18.96
N LYS A 324 -2.80 30.14 19.71
CA LYS A 324 -3.71 30.16 20.87
C LYS A 324 -5.15 29.81 20.45
N LYS A 325 -5.62 30.35 19.32
CA LYS A 325 -6.93 30.01 18.76
C LYS A 325 -7.01 28.52 18.38
N ALA A 326 -5.98 27.96 17.74
CA ALA A 326 -5.93 26.57 17.34
C ALA A 326 -6.05 25.62 18.54
N ILE A 327 -5.32 25.91 19.62
CA ILE A 327 -5.38 25.12 20.87
C ILE A 327 -6.78 25.19 21.48
N ARG A 328 -7.38 26.40 21.58
CA ARG A 328 -8.76 26.56 22.08
C ARG A 328 -9.77 25.78 21.25
N MET A 329 -9.69 25.88 19.93
CA MET A 329 -10.61 25.17 19.03
C MET A 329 -10.47 23.66 19.14
N ALA A 330 -9.24 23.15 19.27
CA ALA A 330 -9.00 21.72 19.45
C ALA A 330 -9.55 21.19 20.78
N ILE A 331 -9.39 21.92 21.87
CA ILE A 331 -9.91 21.50 23.19
C ILE A 331 -11.43 21.60 23.25
N ASN A 332 -12.03 22.63 22.67
CA ASN A 332 -13.45 22.93 22.86
C ASN A 332 -14.39 22.30 21.83
N ASN A 333 -13.94 21.97 20.62
CA ASN A 333 -14.79 21.34 19.61
C ASN A 333 -14.63 19.82 19.59
N GLN A 334 -15.67 19.11 19.13
CA GLN A 334 -15.63 17.65 18.95
C GLN A 334 -14.86 17.25 17.69
N ILE A 335 -14.81 18.16 16.72
CA ILE A 335 -13.93 18.06 15.57
C ILE A 335 -13.35 19.43 15.25
N SER A 336 -12.06 19.50 14.95
CA SER A 336 -11.38 20.75 14.59
C SER A 336 -10.27 20.50 13.58
N ILE A 337 -9.96 21.53 12.77
CA ILE A 337 -8.86 21.49 11.80
C ILE A 337 -7.83 22.58 12.13
N ILE A 338 -6.57 22.20 12.09
CA ILE A 338 -5.42 23.11 12.18
C ILE A 338 -4.62 22.94 10.89
N THR A 339 -4.58 23.97 10.06
CA THR A 339 -3.82 23.96 8.80
C THR A 339 -2.77 25.04 8.81
N GLY A 340 -1.59 24.76 8.26
CA GLY A 340 -0.54 25.77 8.13
C GLY A 340 0.68 25.23 7.38
N PRO A 341 1.53 26.12 6.81
CA PRO A 341 2.74 25.73 6.10
C PRO A 341 3.75 25.03 7.03
N ALA A 342 4.78 24.41 6.46
CA ALA A 342 5.93 23.95 7.25
C ALA A 342 6.56 25.12 8.03
N GLY A 343 6.97 24.92 9.28
CA GLY A 343 7.54 25.99 10.12
C GLY A 343 6.53 26.88 10.86
N SER A 344 5.22 26.70 10.66
CA SER A 344 4.17 27.48 11.37
C SER A 344 3.94 27.12 12.84
N GLY A 345 4.74 26.21 13.41
CA GLY A 345 4.59 25.78 14.81
C GLY A 345 3.47 24.75 15.06
N LYS A 346 2.98 24.04 14.04
CA LYS A 346 1.97 22.96 14.21
C LYS A 346 2.33 21.97 15.32
N THR A 347 3.58 21.52 15.39
CA THR A 347 4.02 20.55 16.40
C THR A 347 4.05 21.16 17.81
N ILE A 348 4.34 22.46 17.94
CA ILE A 348 4.24 23.20 19.22
C ILE A 348 2.77 23.25 19.67
N VAL A 349 1.86 23.56 18.75
CA VAL A 349 0.41 23.55 19.02
C VAL A 349 -0.06 22.17 19.49
N ILE A 350 0.40 21.09 18.85
CA ILE A 350 0.11 19.71 19.28
C ILE A 350 0.61 19.48 20.72
N GLY A 351 1.83 19.91 21.05
CA GLY A 351 2.39 19.81 22.41
C GLY A 351 1.53 20.51 23.46
N GLU A 352 1.06 21.73 23.17
CA GLU A 352 0.19 22.49 24.07
C GLU A 352 -1.23 21.89 24.22
N ILE A 353 -1.78 21.33 23.14
CA ILE A 353 -3.03 20.56 23.22
C ILE A 353 -2.84 19.38 24.17
N ILE A 354 -1.75 18.61 24.00
CA ILE A 354 -1.44 17.46 24.85
C ILE A 354 -1.28 17.88 26.32
N ASN A 355 -0.60 18.99 26.59
CA ASN A 355 -0.44 19.51 27.95
C ASN A 355 -1.78 19.83 28.60
N ASN A 356 -2.71 20.43 27.85
CA ASN A 356 -4.07 20.67 28.34
C ASN A 356 -4.84 19.37 28.56
N LEU A 357 -4.74 18.40 27.65
CA LEU A 357 -5.41 17.09 27.82
C LEU A 357 -4.89 16.33 29.05
N ARG A 358 -3.58 16.36 29.30
CA ARG A 358 -2.96 15.81 30.52
C ARG A 358 -3.49 16.50 31.77
N ARG A 359 -3.54 17.84 31.77
CA ARG A 359 -4.06 18.63 32.89
C ARG A 359 -5.53 18.31 33.20
N LEU A 360 -6.32 18.00 32.18
CA LEU A 360 -7.75 17.70 32.28
C LEU A 360 -8.05 16.21 32.49
N ASP A 361 -7.02 15.36 32.61
CA ASP A 361 -7.14 13.90 32.69
C ASP A 361 -7.98 13.28 31.54
N ILE A 362 -7.80 13.81 30.32
CA ILE A 362 -8.47 13.31 29.11
C ILE A 362 -7.51 12.37 28.39
N SER A 363 -7.85 11.08 28.34
CA SER A 363 -7.12 10.08 27.55
C SER A 363 -7.06 10.47 26.06
N TYR A 364 -5.89 10.43 25.46
CA TYR A 364 -5.66 10.88 24.08
C TYR A 364 -4.68 9.99 23.33
N GLU A 365 -4.80 9.98 22.00
CA GLU A 365 -3.87 9.34 21.07
C GLU A 365 -3.38 10.34 20.02
N VAL A 366 -2.09 10.24 19.68
CA VAL A 366 -1.45 11.06 18.65
C VAL A 366 -0.97 10.13 17.56
N VAL A 367 -1.45 10.36 16.35
CA VAL A 367 -1.12 9.53 15.19
C VAL A 367 -0.65 10.34 14.01
N SER A 368 0.11 9.71 13.12
CA SER A 368 0.41 10.22 11.79
C SER A 368 0.27 9.12 10.73
N PHE A 369 0.25 9.53 9.45
CA PHE A 369 0.19 8.61 8.31
C PHE A 369 1.54 7.89 8.06
N THR A 370 2.67 8.56 8.31
CA THR A 370 4.02 8.03 8.02
C THR A 370 4.80 7.73 9.31
N GLY A 371 5.67 6.71 9.28
CA GLY A 371 6.56 6.40 10.41
C GLY A 371 7.56 7.52 10.71
N LYS A 372 8.01 8.25 9.68
CA LYS A 372 8.91 9.40 9.84
C LYS A 372 8.28 10.53 10.67
N ALA A 373 7.04 10.89 10.36
CA ALA A 373 6.33 11.91 11.14
C ALA A 373 6.07 11.45 12.58
N VAL A 374 5.88 10.15 12.82
CA VAL A 374 5.78 9.59 14.17
C VAL A 374 7.06 9.80 14.98
N ALA A 375 8.23 9.50 14.41
CA ALA A 375 9.51 9.72 15.10
C ALA A 375 9.68 11.19 15.52
N ARG A 376 9.34 12.13 14.63
CA ARG A 376 9.34 13.57 14.94
C ARG A 376 8.34 13.94 16.04
N LEU A 377 7.13 13.37 16.01
CA LEU A 377 6.14 13.63 17.05
C LEU A 377 6.59 13.12 18.42
N GLN A 378 7.33 12.01 18.48
CA GLN A 378 7.84 11.47 19.75
C GLN A 378 8.81 12.45 20.44
N GLU A 379 9.60 13.20 19.67
CA GLU A 379 10.50 14.23 20.21
C GLU A 379 9.74 15.38 20.89
N VAL A 380 8.55 15.75 20.39
CA VAL A 380 7.77 16.90 20.89
C VAL A 380 6.70 16.50 21.92
N THR A 381 6.49 15.20 22.15
CA THR A 381 5.41 14.71 23.03
C THR A 381 5.88 14.21 24.40
N ASP A 382 7.11 14.56 24.81
CA ASP A 382 7.74 14.19 26.08
C ASP A 382 7.58 12.69 26.39
N GLY A 383 7.86 11.83 25.41
CA GLY A 383 8.00 10.38 25.62
C GLY A 383 6.71 9.54 25.59
N LYS A 384 5.54 10.07 25.21
CA LYS A 384 4.37 9.21 24.91
C LYS A 384 4.50 8.62 23.50
N GLU A 385 4.18 7.34 23.32
CA GLU A 385 4.26 6.67 22.02
C GLU A 385 3.25 7.27 21.02
N ALA A 386 3.67 8.25 20.20
CA ALA A 386 2.97 8.53 18.96
C ALA A 386 3.02 7.28 18.05
N LEU A 387 1.97 7.05 17.27
CA LEU A 387 1.83 5.83 16.47
C LEU A 387 1.47 6.15 15.01
N THR A 388 1.72 5.19 14.12
CA THR A 388 1.08 5.27 12.80
C THR A 388 -0.41 4.96 12.92
N MET A 389 -1.23 5.56 12.07
CA MET A 389 -2.68 5.31 12.05
C MET A 389 -3.01 3.81 11.91
N HIS A 390 -2.24 3.08 11.10
CA HIS A 390 -2.37 1.62 10.94
C HIS A 390 -2.06 0.85 12.23
N ARG A 391 -1.04 1.29 13.00
CA ARG A 391 -0.69 0.65 14.27
C ARG A 391 -1.76 0.90 15.34
N LEU A 392 -2.34 2.10 15.37
CA LEU A 392 -3.50 2.38 16.23
C LEU A 392 -4.71 1.51 15.86
N MET A 393 -4.98 1.31 14.56
CA MET A 393 -6.06 0.42 14.11
C MET A 393 -5.88 -1.03 14.57
N ALA A 394 -4.64 -1.52 14.56
CA ALA A 394 -4.34 -2.88 15.03
C ALA A 394 -4.38 -2.99 16.55
N ARG A 395 -3.92 -1.97 17.27
CA ARG A 395 -3.90 -1.94 18.74
C ARG A 395 -5.30 -1.76 19.33
N GLY A 396 -6.13 -0.93 18.70
CA GLY A 396 -7.36 -0.41 19.30
C GLY A 396 -7.09 0.35 20.60
N GLY A 397 -8.13 0.42 21.43
CA GLY A 397 -8.07 0.97 22.78
C GLY A 397 -8.95 2.20 22.98
N PRO A 398 -9.42 2.45 24.22
CA PRO A 398 -10.24 3.60 24.52
C PRO A 398 -9.39 4.87 24.57
N PHE A 399 -9.76 5.86 23.79
CA PHE A 399 -9.28 7.23 23.90
C PHE A 399 -10.46 8.18 23.74
N LYS A 400 -10.34 9.38 24.31
CA LYS A 400 -11.37 10.44 24.27
C LYS A 400 -11.01 11.55 23.29
N HIS A 401 -9.74 11.65 22.88
CA HIS A 401 -9.28 12.62 21.89
C HIS A 401 -8.24 12.00 20.96
N LEU A 402 -8.49 12.07 19.66
CA LEU A 402 -7.57 11.65 18.61
C LEU A 402 -6.98 12.87 17.91
N ILE A 403 -5.66 12.98 17.91
CA ILE A 403 -4.92 14.02 17.20
C ILE A 403 -4.22 13.35 16.01
N ILE A 404 -4.49 13.83 14.80
CA ILE A 404 -3.96 13.28 13.56
C ILE A 404 -3.06 14.32 12.91
N ASP A 405 -1.76 14.11 12.95
CA ASP A 405 -0.79 14.92 12.22
C ASP A 405 -0.57 14.41 10.80
N GLU A 406 -0.10 15.29 9.92
CA GLU A 406 -0.01 15.07 8.47
C GLU A 406 -1.34 14.59 7.86
N ALA A 407 -2.45 15.15 8.35
CA ALA A 407 -3.81 14.79 7.91
C ALA A 407 -4.06 15.05 6.42
N SER A 408 -3.29 15.96 5.79
CA SER A 408 -3.35 16.18 4.33
C SER A 408 -2.92 14.97 3.51
N MET A 409 -2.15 14.04 4.09
CA MET A 409 -1.74 12.79 3.45
C MET A 409 -2.74 11.64 3.67
N VAL A 410 -3.72 11.82 4.56
CA VAL A 410 -4.72 10.80 4.88
C VAL A 410 -5.81 10.83 3.81
N SER A 411 -5.94 9.72 3.07
CA SER A 411 -7.02 9.54 2.10
C SER A 411 -8.38 9.32 2.78
N THR A 412 -9.47 9.68 2.09
CA THR A 412 -10.85 9.36 2.55
C THR A 412 -11.02 7.87 2.81
N LYS A 413 -10.42 7.02 1.96
CA LYS A 413 -10.39 5.57 2.15
C LYS A 413 -9.82 5.17 3.53
N LEU A 414 -8.64 5.70 3.86
CA LEU A 414 -7.95 5.32 5.10
C LEU A 414 -8.75 5.77 6.32
N MET A 415 -9.27 7.01 6.31
CA MET A 415 -10.10 7.47 7.41
C MET A 415 -11.39 6.67 7.54
N GLY A 416 -12.10 6.40 6.44
CA GLY A 416 -13.32 5.61 6.50
C GLY A 416 -13.05 4.22 7.09
N THR A 417 -11.94 3.60 6.73
CA THR A 417 -11.51 2.31 7.28
C THR A 417 -11.19 2.42 8.77
N PHE A 418 -10.47 3.47 9.18
CA PHE A 418 -10.15 3.75 10.58
C PHE A 418 -11.42 3.96 11.42
N LEU A 419 -12.34 4.81 10.98
CA LEU A 419 -13.60 5.09 11.68
C LEU A 419 -14.53 3.87 11.74
N SER A 420 -14.40 2.94 10.78
CA SER A 420 -15.14 1.68 10.80
C SER A 420 -14.56 0.69 11.81
N GLY A 421 -13.23 0.66 11.98
CA GLY A 421 -12.54 -0.27 12.89
C GLY A 421 -12.36 0.24 14.33
N CYS A 422 -12.14 1.54 14.49
CA CYS A 422 -11.85 2.20 15.77
C CYS A 422 -13.02 3.09 16.24
N GLY A 423 -14.26 2.78 15.85
CA GLY A 423 -15.43 3.59 16.17
C GLY A 423 -15.57 3.89 17.67
N GLY A 424 -16.09 5.07 18.01
CA GLY A 424 -16.24 5.49 19.40
C GLY A 424 -16.64 6.95 19.56
N ASN A 425 -16.97 7.34 20.80
CA ASN A 425 -17.26 8.73 21.16
C ASN A 425 -16.00 9.46 21.62
N TYR A 426 -15.24 9.99 20.66
CA TYR A 426 -14.00 10.73 20.89
C TYR A 426 -13.89 11.94 19.97
N LYS A 427 -13.17 12.96 20.44
CA LYS A 427 -12.84 14.17 19.68
C LYS A 427 -11.80 13.90 18.61
N ILE A 428 -11.84 14.66 17.52
CA ILE A 428 -10.87 14.56 16.42
C ILE A 428 -10.25 15.93 16.16
N THR A 429 -8.93 16.02 16.26
CA THR A 429 -8.17 17.18 15.79
C THR A 429 -7.32 16.78 14.59
N LEU A 430 -7.62 17.36 13.43
CA LEU A 430 -6.87 17.15 12.19
C LEU A 430 -5.81 18.25 12.05
N VAL A 431 -4.55 17.87 11.92
CA VAL A 431 -3.42 18.79 11.77
C VAL A 431 -2.70 18.47 10.46
N GLY A 432 -2.45 19.48 9.62
CA GLY A 432 -1.79 19.25 8.34
C GLY A 432 -1.51 20.50 7.55
N ASP A 433 -1.11 20.30 6.29
CA ASP A 433 -0.86 21.37 5.33
C ASP A 433 -1.60 21.09 4.02
N VAL A 434 -2.61 21.90 3.73
CA VAL A 434 -3.47 21.75 2.54
C VAL A 434 -2.71 21.95 1.22
N ASN A 435 -1.54 22.60 1.26
CA ASN A 435 -0.74 22.89 0.06
C ASN A 435 0.29 21.80 -0.26
N GLN A 436 0.49 20.83 0.64
CA GLN A 436 1.34 19.67 0.37
C GLN A 436 0.70 18.71 -0.64
N LEU A 437 1.44 17.67 -1.00
CA LEU A 437 0.98 16.59 -1.88
C LEU A 437 -0.34 15.96 -1.39
N LEU A 438 -1.21 15.66 -2.36
CA LEU A 438 -2.46 14.94 -2.14
C LEU A 438 -2.20 13.50 -1.66
N PRO A 439 -3.17 12.86 -0.98
CA PRO A 439 -3.07 11.46 -0.61
C PRO A 439 -2.82 10.54 -1.81
N ILE A 440 -2.07 9.47 -1.59
CA ILE A 440 -1.83 8.42 -2.61
C ILE A 440 -3.13 7.64 -2.88
N GLY A 441 -3.94 7.41 -1.85
CA GLY A 441 -5.26 6.78 -1.98
C GLY A 441 -6.31 7.74 -2.55
N TRP A 442 -7.48 7.18 -2.88
CA TRP A 442 -8.60 7.97 -3.39
C TRP A 442 -9.27 8.82 -2.29
N GLY A 443 -9.76 10.00 -2.70
CA GLY A 443 -10.44 10.96 -1.85
C GLY A 443 -9.51 11.79 -0.98
N SER A 444 -9.70 13.11 -1.02
CA SER A 444 -8.85 14.11 -0.37
C SER A 444 -9.54 14.73 0.85
N MET A 445 -9.81 13.92 1.88
CA MET A 445 -10.69 14.30 2.98
C MET A 445 -10.31 15.62 3.70
N PHE A 446 -9.01 15.91 3.83
CA PHE A 446 -8.55 17.09 4.59
C PHE A 446 -8.91 18.38 3.85
N SER A 447 -8.59 18.46 2.55
CA SER A 447 -8.95 19.60 1.72
C SER A 447 -10.47 19.74 1.58
N GLU A 448 -11.18 18.63 1.45
CA GLU A 448 -12.65 18.60 1.35
C GLU A 448 -13.32 19.07 2.64
N SER A 449 -12.78 18.67 3.80
CA SER A 449 -13.26 19.12 5.11
C SER A 449 -13.08 20.62 5.29
N ILE A 450 -11.93 21.17 4.87
CA ILE A 450 -11.68 22.62 4.87
C ILE A 450 -12.64 23.34 3.91
N LYS A 451 -12.84 22.78 2.70
CA LYS A 451 -13.71 23.35 1.66
C LYS A 451 -15.18 23.41 2.09
N SER A 452 -15.63 22.46 2.93
CA SER A 452 -17.01 22.42 3.42
C SER A 452 -17.39 23.64 4.28
N MET A 453 -16.41 24.29 4.91
CA MET A 453 -16.61 25.35 5.90
C MET A 453 -17.50 24.94 7.10
N CYS A 454 -17.81 23.65 7.27
CA CYS A 454 -18.64 23.13 8.35
C CYS A 454 -17.84 22.74 9.61
N ILE A 455 -16.52 22.60 9.49
CA ILE A 455 -15.62 22.25 10.60
C ILE A 455 -14.77 23.46 10.96
N GLU A 456 -14.74 23.80 12.25
CA GLU A 456 -13.92 24.87 12.80
C GLU A 456 -12.44 24.69 12.40
N THR A 457 -11.96 25.61 11.55
CA THR A 457 -10.65 25.55 10.93
C THR A 457 -9.81 26.75 11.34
N THR A 458 -8.69 26.49 12.01
CA THR A 458 -7.69 27.52 12.31
C THR A 458 -6.53 27.43 11.32
N ARG A 459 -6.19 28.57 10.71
CA ARG A 459 -5.07 28.68 9.77
C ARG A 459 -3.89 29.36 10.47
N LEU A 460 -2.78 28.66 10.61
CA LEU A 460 -1.53 29.25 11.11
C LEU A 460 -0.82 29.94 9.95
N VAL A 461 -0.67 31.26 10.05
CA VAL A 461 -0.14 32.09 8.95
C VAL A 461 1.36 32.37 9.12
N ASN A 462 1.80 32.62 10.34
CA ASN A 462 3.19 32.98 10.64
C ASN A 462 4.12 31.78 10.50
N ASN A 463 5.28 32.00 9.88
CA ASN A 463 6.35 31.01 9.82
C ASN A 463 7.50 31.43 10.74
N TYR A 464 7.91 30.53 11.63
CA TYR A 464 8.92 30.81 12.65
C TYR A 464 10.31 30.29 12.29
N ARG A 465 10.54 29.86 11.04
CA ARG A 465 11.86 29.40 10.60
C ARG A 465 12.86 30.54 10.43
N SER A 466 12.42 31.74 9.99
CA SER A 466 13.20 32.99 9.91
C SER A 466 12.39 34.14 9.26
N ASP A 467 12.69 35.41 9.60
CA ASP A 467 11.95 36.62 9.17
C ASP A 467 12.23 37.07 7.71
N ASP A 468 13.37 36.71 7.13
CA ASP A 468 13.76 37.10 5.76
C ASP A 468 14.26 35.88 4.98
N ASP A 469 13.32 35.00 4.62
CA ASP A 469 13.61 33.66 4.12
C ASP A 469 13.11 33.48 2.67
N GLY A 470 14.05 33.32 1.73
CA GLY A 470 13.76 33.06 0.32
C GLY A 470 12.95 31.77 0.08
N ILE A 471 13.05 30.78 0.98
CA ILE A 471 12.21 29.57 0.99
C ILE A 471 10.76 29.97 1.29
N ASN A 472 10.52 30.81 2.29
CA ASN A 472 9.17 31.25 2.69
C ASN A 472 8.54 32.15 1.63
N ILE A 473 9.31 33.08 1.06
CA ILE A 473 8.86 33.96 -0.02
C ILE A 473 8.44 33.11 -1.24
N ASN A 474 9.34 32.26 -1.75
CA ASN A 474 9.03 31.47 -2.94
C ASN A 474 7.93 30.43 -2.69
N SER A 475 7.88 29.80 -1.51
CA SER A 475 6.80 28.87 -1.18
C SER A 475 5.43 29.56 -1.07
N THR A 476 5.40 30.79 -0.57
CA THR A 476 4.19 31.64 -0.56
C THR A 476 3.78 32.03 -1.98
N ASN A 477 4.73 32.42 -2.83
CA ASN A 477 4.47 32.79 -4.23
C ASN A 477 3.93 31.61 -5.05
N ILE A 478 4.34 30.37 -4.74
CA ILE A 478 3.78 29.16 -5.35
C ILE A 478 2.29 29.01 -5.01
N ILE A 479 1.91 29.32 -3.78
CA ILE A 479 0.51 29.20 -3.33
C ILE A 479 -0.35 30.34 -3.87
N LYS A 480 0.11 31.59 -3.74
CA LYS A 480 -0.68 32.80 -4.04
C LYS A 480 -0.64 33.19 -5.52
N ASP A 481 0.56 33.25 -6.09
CA ASP A 481 0.80 33.85 -7.41
C ASP A 481 1.11 32.82 -8.50
N LYS A 482 0.73 31.55 -8.27
CA LYS A 482 1.00 30.43 -9.18
C LYS A 482 2.48 30.40 -9.62
N GLY A 483 3.40 30.72 -8.73
CA GLY A 483 4.84 30.64 -8.99
C GLY A 483 5.36 31.59 -10.08
N ILE A 484 4.62 32.65 -10.44
CA ILE A 484 5.01 33.62 -11.48
C ILE A 484 6.32 34.33 -11.10
N ASP A 485 6.54 34.61 -9.82
CA ASP A 485 7.67 35.43 -9.34
C ASP A 485 8.71 34.64 -8.52
N ILE A 486 9.04 33.42 -8.94
CA ILE A 486 10.10 32.65 -8.27
C ILE A 486 11.48 33.20 -8.64
N LYS A 487 12.18 33.67 -7.60
CA LYS A 487 13.48 34.34 -7.67
C LYS A 487 14.54 33.61 -6.85
N SER A 488 15.81 33.93 -7.14
CA SER A 488 16.92 33.51 -6.31
C SER A 488 17.11 34.47 -5.14
N TYR A 489 17.40 33.92 -3.97
CA TYR A 489 17.74 34.61 -2.71
C TYR A 489 19.06 34.06 -2.16
N GLU A 490 19.48 34.48 -0.98
CA GLU A 490 20.69 33.95 -0.33
C GLU A 490 20.56 32.45 -0.05
N ASN A 491 19.45 32.04 0.58
CA ASN A 491 19.18 30.67 0.98
C ASN A 491 18.27 29.89 0.03
N PHE A 492 17.94 30.46 -1.13
CA PHE A 492 17.20 29.80 -2.19
C PHE A 492 17.86 30.10 -3.54
N LYS A 493 18.63 29.16 -4.09
CA LYS A 493 19.38 29.37 -5.35
C LYS A 493 18.74 28.62 -6.51
N LEU A 494 18.48 29.32 -7.62
CA LEU A 494 18.11 28.72 -8.91
C LEU A 494 19.37 28.59 -9.78
N ILE A 495 19.69 27.37 -10.20
CA ILE A 495 20.86 27.03 -11.02
C ILE A 495 20.37 26.29 -12.26
N ASN A 496 20.49 26.94 -13.42
CA ASN A 496 20.25 26.27 -14.69
C ASN A 496 21.48 25.40 -15.02
N GLY A 497 21.33 24.08 -14.99
CA GLY A 497 22.48 23.19 -14.98
C GLY A 497 22.11 21.71 -14.94
N ASP A 498 23.12 20.86 -14.74
CA ASP A 498 22.99 19.41 -14.78
C ASP A 498 23.48 18.74 -13.49
N MET A 499 23.68 17.42 -13.51
CA MET A 499 24.10 16.67 -12.34
C MET A 499 25.53 17.03 -11.86
N SER A 500 26.37 17.65 -12.70
CA SER A 500 27.70 18.13 -12.31
C SER A 500 27.63 19.33 -11.37
N ASP A 501 26.58 20.14 -11.43
CA ASP A 501 26.38 21.29 -10.55
C ASP A 501 26.06 20.89 -9.11
N ILE A 502 25.54 19.68 -8.89
CA ILE A 502 25.40 19.10 -7.55
C ILE A 502 26.76 19.05 -6.85
N ASP A 503 27.85 18.71 -7.55
CA ASP A 503 29.19 18.66 -6.93
C ASP A 503 29.69 20.04 -6.56
N LYS A 504 29.43 21.04 -7.41
CA LYS A 504 29.82 22.43 -7.18
C LYS A 504 29.13 22.96 -5.94
N VAL A 505 27.82 22.74 -5.82
CA VAL A 505 27.03 23.13 -4.65
C VAL A 505 27.53 22.41 -3.40
N LEU A 506 27.78 21.10 -3.47
CA LEU A 506 28.29 20.36 -2.32
C LEU A 506 29.68 20.84 -1.87
N LYS A 507 30.57 21.20 -2.81
CA LYS A 507 31.87 21.80 -2.47
C LYS A 507 31.70 23.14 -1.76
N GLN A 508 30.78 23.99 -2.23
CA GLN A 508 30.47 25.26 -1.57
C GLN A 508 29.90 25.06 -0.15
N MET A 509 29.20 23.96 0.11
CA MET A 509 28.68 23.65 1.44
C MET A 509 29.75 23.15 2.41
N GLU A 510 30.82 22.52 1.92
CA GLU A 510 31.92 22.02 2.76
C GLU A 510 32.64 23.16 3.51
N ASP A 511 32.60 24.38 2.97
CA ASP A 511 33.18 25.58 3.58
C ASP A 511 32.28 26.23 4.65
N VAL A 512 31.07 25.70 4.89
CA VAL A 512 30.15 26.21 5.92
C VAL A 512 30.55 25.62 7.28
N GLU A 513 30.76 26.49 8.28
CA GLU A 513 31.25 26.14 9.63
C GLU A 513 30.46 24.99 10.31
N ASP A 514 29.16 24.91 10.04
CA ASP A 514 28.20 23.94 10.60
C ASP A 514 27.86 22.77 9.64
N PHE A 515 28.70 22.51 8.64
CA PHE A 515 28.43 21.48 7.63
C PHE A 515 28.43 20.07 8.23
N ASP A 516 27.28 19.41 8.13
CA ASP A 516 27.13 18.00 8.44
C ASP A 516 26.45 17.32 7.25
N LYS A 517 27.16 16.35 6.65
CA LYS A 517 26.68 15.55 5.53
C LYS A 517 25.35 14.82 5.80
N ASN A 518 25.02 14.55 7.07
CA ASN A 518 23.74 13.96 7.44
C ASN A 518 22.56 14.93 7.29
N ASN A 519 22.83 16.24 7.29
CA ASN A 519 21.85 17.30 7.15
C ASN A 519 21.64 17.76 5.69
N VAL A 520 22.21 17.04 4.72
CA VAL A 520 22.07 17.30 3.29
C VAL A 520 21.27 16.18 2.62
N THR A 521 20.34 16.52 1.72
CA THR A 521 19.64 15.54 0.88
C THR A 521 19.47 16.04 -0.55
N VAL A 522 19.40 15.12 -1.51
CA VAL A 522 18.98 15.44 -2.89
C VAL A 522 17.55 14.95 -3.11
N LEU A 523 16.65 15.87 -3.44
CA LEU A 523 15.26 15.56 -3.79
C LEU A 523 15.06 15.68 -5.29
N THR A 524 14.34 14.72 -5.88
CA THR A 524 14.00 14.77 -7.30
C THR A 524 12.55 14.30 -7.54
N PRO A 525 11.85 14.85 -8.54
CA PRO A 525 10.52 14.35 -8.91
C PRO A 525 10.56 12.90 -9.43
N TYR A 526 11.64 12.46 -10.08
CA TYR A 526 11.67 11.22 -10.86
C TYR A 526 12.65 10.17 -10.32
N ASN A 527 12.33 8.89 -10.53
CA ASN A 527 13.21 7.79 -10.12
C ASN A 527 14.45 7.60 -11.00
N LYS A 528 14.40 8.04 -12.27
CA LYS A 528 15.39 7.70 -13.32
C LYS A 528 16.84 7.95 -12.91
N ASN A 529 17.09 9.05 -12.19
CA ASN A 529 18.45 9.48 -11.83
C ASN A 529 18.85 9.13 -10.39
N LEU A 530 17.95 8.52 -9.61
CA LEU A 530 18.16 8.31 -8.17
C LEU A 530 19.34 7.39 -7.87
N GLU A 531 19.54 6.33 -8.65
CA GLU A 531 20.65 5.40 -8.42
C GLU A 531 21.99 6.11 -8.63
N ASN A 532 22.11 6.88 -9.71
CA ASN A 532 23.32 7.65 -10.02
C ASN A 532 23.57 8.74 -8.95
N ILE A 533 22.53 9.48 -8.56
CA ILE A 533 22.61 10.48 -7.49
C ILE A 533 23.11 9.84 -6.19
N ASN A 534 22.52 8.70 -5.78
CA ASN A 534 22.91 8.02 -4.56
C ASN A 534 24.34 7.49 -4.61
N LYS A 535 24.76 6.86 -5.71
CA LYS A 535 26.15 6.39 -5.90
C LYS A 535 27.13 7.56 -5.77
N LYS A 536 26.86 8.66 -6.46
CA LYS A 536 27.70 9.85 -6.49
C LYS A 536 27.84 10.50 -5.10
N LEU A 537 26.73 10.73 -4.41
CA LEU A 537 26.72 11.32 -3.07
C LEU A 537 27.40 10.40 -2.06
N ARG A 538 27.19 9.09 -2.16
CA ARG A 538 27.85 8.13 -1.31
C ARG A 538 29.36 8.18 -1.47
N THR A 539 29.87 8.12 -2.69
CA THR A 539 31.31 8.25 -2.96
C THR A 539 31.85 9.54 -2.36
N LYS A 540 31.12 10.66 -2.52
CA LYS A 540 31.55 11.95 -1.98
C LYS A 540 31.54 12.03 -0.45
N PHE A 541 30.54 11.45 0.21
CA PHE A 541 30.36 11.55 1.67
C PHE A 541 31.08 10.47 2.49
N THR A 542 31.46 9.37 1.86
CA THR A 542 32.06 8.21 2.54
C THR A 542 33.33 7.69 1.87
N ASN A 543 33.78 8.27 0.75
CA ASN A 543 34.89 7.78 -0.08
C ASN A 543 34.72 6.32 -0.53
N ASN A 544 33.47 5.86 -0.62
CA ASN A 544 33.14 4.47 -0.84
C ASN A 544 32.52 4.23 -2.22
N THR A 545 33.06 3.26 -2.95
CA THR A 545 32.65 2.87 -4.30
C THR A 545 32.09 1.44 -4.39
N SER A 546 32.01 0.72 -3.26
CA SER A 546 31.47 -0.65 -3.17
C SER A 546 30.01 -0.69 -3.63
N ASP A 547 29.52 -1.80 -4.19
CA ASP A 547 28.08 -1.99 -4.40
C ASP A 547 27.34 -2.51 -3.15
N MET A 548 28.08 -2.95 -2.13
CA MET A 548 27.53 -3.43 -0.86
C MET A 548 27.39 -2.29 0.14
N PHE A 549 26.44 -2.38 1.08
CA PHE A 549 26.34 -1.45 2.20
C PHE A 549 27.59 -1.54 3.10
N GLU A 550 28.16 -0.40 3.48
CA GLU A 550 29.28 -0.27 4.40
C GLU A 550 28.91 0.62 5.60
N GLU A 551 29.73 0.60 6.63
CA GLU A 551 29.57 1.47 7.79
C GLU A 551 29.57 2.95 7.40
N GLY A 552 28.67 3.72 8.01
CA GLY A 552 28.43 5.12 7.69
C GLY A 552 27.42 5.36 6.56
N ASP A 553 26.99 4.32 5.84
CA ASP A 553 26.00 4.49 4.77
C ASP A 553 24.64 4.93 5.29
N ARG A 554 24.05 5.90 4.59
CA ARG A 554 22.66 6.30 4.78
C ARG A 554 21.74 5.41 3.96
N VAL A 555 20.82 4.75 4.65
CA VAL A 555 19.85 3.83 4.06
C VAL A 555 18.42 4.24 4.40
N MET A 556 17.48 3.70 3.64
CA MET A 556 16.05 3.86 3.82
C MET A 556 15.37 2.51 3.74
N MET A 557 14.43 2.26 4.64
CA MET A 557 13.58 1.09 4.63
C MET A 557 12.52 1.21 3.51
N THR A 558 12.32 0.15 2.74
CA THR A 558 11.40 0.15 1.58
C THR A 558 10.04 -0.50 1.84
N GLN A 559 9.88 -1.13 3.01
CA GLN A 559 8.67 -1.84 3.40
C GLN A 559 8.47 -1.78 4.92
N ASN A 560 7.21 -1.74 5.37
CA ASN A 560 6.93 -1.75 6.80
C ASN A 560 7.36 -3.08 7.42
N ASN A 561 8.13 -3.03 8.50
CA ASN A 561 8.41 -4.17 9.34
C ASN A 561 7.98 -3.87 10.79
N TYR A 562 6.88 -4.50 11.20
CA TYR A 562 6.29 -4.30 12.52
C TYR A 562 7.04 -5.02 13.65
N GLU A 563 7.87 -6.04 13.36
CA GLU A 563 8.62 -6.79 14.38
C GLU A 563 9.77 -5.93 14.93
N ILE A 564 10.46 -5.21 14.05
CA ILE A 564 11.51 -4.26 14.45
C ILE A 564 10.99 -2.82 14.60
N ASN A 565 9.69 -2.60 14.36
CA ASN A 565 9.03 -1.29 14.38
C ASN A 565 9.70 -0.23 13.47
N VAL A 566 10.22 -0.66 12.31
CA VAL A 566 10.80 0.24 11.29
C VAL A 566 9.85 0.28 10.09
N MET A 567 9.47 1.48 9.66
CA MET A 567 8.44 1.67 8.64
C MET A 567 9.04 2.01 7.27
N ASN A 568 8.27 1.79 6.20
CA ASN A 568 8.65 2.22 4.85
C ASN A 568 8.89 3.74 4.81
N GLY A 569 10.00 4.12 4.20
CA GLY A 569 10.48 5.48 4.11
C GLY A 569 11.46 5.83 5.21
N GLU A 570 11.41 5.21 6.39
CA GLU A 570 12.27 5.56 7.52
C GLU A 570 13.76 5.48 7.15
N GLU A 571 14.53 6.47 7.57
CA GLU A 571 15.97 6.57 7.30
C GLU A 571 16.77 6.02 8.46
N GLY A 572 17.87 5.36 8.14
CA GLY A 572 18.81 4.84 9.10
C GLY A 572 20.24 4.95 8.61
N THR A 573 21.17 4.70 9.53
CA THR A 573 22.61 4.71 9.26
C THR A 573 23.20 3.34 9.54
N VAL A 574 23.99 2.81 8.61
CA VAL A 574 24.75 1.59 8.84
C VAL A 574 25.82 1.87 9.90
N THR A 575 25.81 1.09 10.98
CA THR A 575 26.69 1.25 12.16
C THR A 575 27.75 0.17 12.27
N GLY A 576 27.70 -0.85 11.41
CA GLY A 576 28.68 -1.93 11.42
C GLY A 576 28.40 -2.96 10.34
N LYS A 577 29.47 -3.60 9.87
CA LYS A 577 29.44 -4.64 8.84
C LYS A 577 30.10 -5.91 9.36
N TYR A 578 29.43 -7.04 9.16
CA TYR A 578 29.86 -8.36 9.59
C TYR A 578 29.74 -9.34 8.42
N ALA A 579 30.25 -10.57 8.60
CA ALA A 579 30.32 -11.57 7.53
C ALA A 579 28.96 -11.88 6.86
N ASP A 580 27.89 -11.98 7.66
CA ASP A 580 26.56 -12.38 7.19
C ASP A 580 25.49 -11.29 7.34
N TYR A 581 25.79 -10.17 8.02
CA TYR A 581 24.82 -9.12 8.30
C TYR A 581 25.47 -7.74 8.45
N ILE A 582 24.65 -6.71 8.35
CA ILE A 582 24.99 -5.33 8.74
C ILE A 582 24.12 -4.91 9.93
N THR A 583 24.60 -3.95 10.72
CA THR A 583 23.77 -3.29 11.73
C THR A 583 23.35 -1.92 11.23
N VAL A 584 22.08 -1.60 11.36
CA VAL A 584 21.52 -0.31 10.92
C VAL A 584 20.79 0.32 12.10
N LYS A 585 21.13 1.57 12.40
CA LYS A 585 20.46 2.37 13.41
C LYS A 585 19.34 3.16 12.76
N PHE A 586 18.10 2.88 13.18
CA PHE A 586 16.90 3.65 12.84
C PHE A 586 16.47 4.40 14.08
N GLY A 587 16.41 5.73 14.00
CA GLY A 587 16.20 6.59 15.17
C GLY A 587 17.20 6.27 16.28
N GLY A 588 16.70 5.91 17.47
CA GLY A 588 17.50 5.52 18.64
C GLY A 588 17.93 4.05 18.70
N THR A 589 17.43 3.18 17.82
CA THR A 589 17.54 1.72 17.97
C THR A 589 18.36 1.09 16.84
N THR A 590 19.25 0.17 17.18
CA THR A 590 20.06 -0.58 16.21
C THR A 590 19.48 -1.96 15.93
N HIS A 591 19.33 -2.29 14.65
CA HIS A 591 18.77 -3.55 14.18
C HIS A 591 19.75 -4.28 13.27
N LYS A 592 19.70 -5.62 13.27
CA LYS A 592 20.54 -6.47 12.40
C LYS A 592 19.80 -6.77 11.09
N PHE A 593 20.44 -6.51 9.96
CA PHE A 593 19.95 -6.82 8.62
C PHE A 593 20.87 -7.86 7.98
N VAL A 594 20.36 -9.05 7.73
CA VAL A 594 21.11 -10.14 7.08
C VAL A 594 21.30 -9.82 5.60
N LEU A 595 22.47 -10.15 5.04
CA LEU A 595 22.72 -9.97 3.62
C LEU A 595 21.70 -10.78 2.79
N GLU A 596 21.12 -10.19 1.74
CA GLU A 596 20.12 -10.88 0.90
C GLU A 596 20.65 -12.23 0.35
N SER A 597 21.96 -12.33 0.08
CA SER A 597 22.65 -13.55 -0.34
C SER A 597 22.64 -14.67 0.73
N ARG A 598 22.43 -14.33 2.00
CA ARG A 598 22.41 -15.25 3.16
C ARG A 598 21.01 -15.51 3.71
N LYS A 599 19.97 -15.02 3.03
CA LYS A 599 18.57 -15.12 3.47
C LYS A 599 18.11 -16.55 3.77
N GLU A 600 18.63 -17.55 3.06
CA GLU A 600 18.27 -18.95 3.29
C GLU A 600 18.75 -19.48 4.64
N SER A 601 19.86 -18.94 5.15
CA SER A 601 20.47 -19.34 6.43
C SER A 601 19.81 -18.64 7.63
N TYR A 602 19.10 -17.52 7.42
CA TYR A 602 18.50 -16.71 8.48
C TYR A 602 17.08 -16.24 8.13
N LYS A 603 16.14 -17.19 8.07
CA LYS A 603 14.79 -16.98 7.49
C LYS A 603 13.86 -16.06 8.27
N ASP A 604 14.14 -15.78 9.54
CA ASP A 604 13.32 -14.94 10.42
C ASP A 604 13.89 -13.52 10.62
N LEU A 605 14.99 -13.17 9.95
CA LEU A 605 15.60 -11.84 10.06
C LEU A 605 15.25 -10.95 8.88
N VAL A 606 15.18 -9.64 9.14
CA VAL A 606 15.13 -8.63 8.07
C VAL A 606 16.40 -8.70 7.23
N THR A 607 16.23 -8.51 5.93
CA THR A 607 17.33 -8.63 4.97
C THR A 607 17.68 -7.29 4.34
N THR A 608 18.90 -7.17 3.85
CA THR A 608 19.38 -5.96 3.15
C THR A 608 18.60 -5.68 1.86
N GLY A 609 17.90 -6.67 1.28
CA GLY A 609 16.99 -6.44 0.16
C GLY A 609 15.77 -5.55 0.48
N SER A 610 15.52 -5.25 1.76
CA SER A 610 14.52 -4.26 2.19
C SER A 610 15.07 -2.84 2.34
N LEU A 611 16.37 -2.63 2.10
CA LEU A 611 17.06 -1.34 2.21
C LEU A 611 17.45 -0.79 0.85
N VAL A 612 17.43 0.54 0.73
CA VAL A 612 18.03 1.29 -0.39
C VAL A 612 18.85 2.44 0.15
N MET A 613 19.81 2.95 -0.62
CA MET A 613 20.53 4.18 -0.27
C MET A 613 19.57 5.38 -0.18
N SER A 614 19.84 6.30 0.75
CA SER A 614 18.93 7.42 1.06
C SER A 614 19.54 8.82 0.95
N TYR A 615 20.73 8.95 0.35
CA TYR A 615 21.35 10.26 0.07
C TYR A 615 20.52 11.12 -0.89
N GLY A 616 19.85 10.46 -1.84
CA GLY A 616 18.86 11.07 -2.73
C GLY A 616 17.56 10.26 -2.76
N MET A 617 16.42 10.95 -2.84
CA MET A 617 15.10 10.32 -2.87
C MET A 617 14.09 11.09 -3.71
N THR A 618 12.94 10.45 -3.98
CA THR A 618 11.84 11.18 -4.62
C THR A 618 11.20 12.16 -3.65
N ILE A 619 10.66 13.26 -4.17
CA ILE A 619 9.89 14.23 -3.37
C ILE A 619 8.70 13.56 -2.64
N HIS A 620 8.08 12.53 -3.22
CA HIS A 620 7.01 11.78 -2.54
C HIS A 620 7.54 11.03 -1.30
N LYS A 621 8.76 10.48 -1.36
CA LYS A 621 9.37 9.75 -0.23
C LYS A 621 9.95 10.67 0.85
N SER A 622 10.06 11.98 0.58
CA SER A 622 10.56 12.95 1.56
C SER A 622 9.47 13.54 2.46
N GLN A 623 8.20 13.18 2.23
CA GLN A 623 7.09 13.62 3.07
C GLN A 623 7.31 13.27 4.55
N GLY A 624 6.99 14.19 5.45
CA GLY A 624 7.24 14.05 6.89
C GLY A 624 8.71 14.14 7.31
N SER A 625 9.65 14.41 6.39
CA SER A 625 11.08 14.58 6.67
C SER A 625 11.51 16.04 6.48
N GLU A 626 12.57 16.47 7.14
CA GLU A 626 13.16 17.81 6.95
C GLU A 626 14.69 17.71 7.06
N TRP A 627 15.40 18.59 6.34
CA TRP A 627 16.86 18.67 6.38
C TRP A 627 17.29 20.14 6.42
N LYS A 628 18.47 20.42 6.99
CA LYS A 628 19.02 21.78 6.94
C LYS A 628 19.22 22.23 5.49
N TYR A 629 19.77 21.36 4.66
CA TYR A 629 20.14 21.67 3.28
C TYR A 629 19.47 20.69 2.30
N VAL A 630 18.80 21.23 1.29
CA VAL A 630 18.14 20.43 0.24
C VAL A 630 18.68 20.84 -1.12
N ILE A 631 19.00 19.86 -1.95
CA ILE A 631 19.26 20.07 -3.38
C ILE A 631 18.07 19.48 -4.15
N CYS A 632 17.26 20.34 -4.76
CA CYS A 632 16.18 19.93 -5.64
C CYS A 632 16.73 19.75 -7.06
N TYR A 633 16.86 18.51 -7.53
CA TYR A 633 17.35 18.21 -8.87
C TYR A 633 16.21 17.88 -9.83
N ILE A 634 16.05 18.73 -10.85
CA ILE A 634 15.04 18.62 -11.91
C ILE A 634 15.78 18.34 -13.22
N GLY A 635 16.04 17.07 -13.50
CA GLY A 635 16.69 16.64 -14.74
C GLY A 635 15.96 17.08 -16.02
N GLU A 636 16.60 16.88 -17.16
CA GLU A 636 16.16 17.44 -18.45
C GLU A 636 14.73 17.04 -18.89
N SER A 637 13.97 18.09 -19.20
CA SER A 637 12.77 18.26 -20.04
C SER A 637 11.68 17.18 -20.06
N TYR A 638 10.66 17.40 -19.23
CA TYR A 638 9.31 16.85 -19.41
C TYR A 638 8.24 17.95 -19.29
N ALA A 639 8.43 19.06 -20.01
CA ALA A 639 7.48 20.20 -20.05
C ALA A 639 6.01 19.77 -20.27
N ASN A 640 5.82 18.66 -21.00
CA ASN A 640 4.53 18.09 -21.35
C ASN A 640 3.92 17.15 -20.28
N SER A 641 4.61 16.86 -19.17
CA SER A 641 4.05 15.98 -18.12
C SER A 641 3.34 16.79 -17.05
N SER A 642 2.06 16.50 -16.79
CA SER A 642 1.28 17.07 -15.68
C SER A 642 1.78 16.66 -14.29
N PHE A 643 2.85 15.87 -14.23
CA PHE A 643 3.44 15.34 -13.01
C PHE A 643 4.13 16.42 -12.17
N LEU A 644 4.86 17.35 -12.82
CA LEU A 644 5.36 18.54 -12.14
C LEU A 644 4.19 19.48 -11.85
N SER A 645 3.90 19.67 -10.57
CA SER A 645 2.80 20.49 -10.07
C SER A 645 3.24 21.34 -8.88
N LYS A 646 2.45 22.36 -8.58
CA LYS A 646 2.71 23.29 -7.47
C LYS A 646 2.83 22.56 -6.13
N ASN A 647 1.96 21.59 -5.85
CA ASN A 647 1.99 20.83 -4.58
C ASN A 647 3.27 19.99 -4.44
N LEU A 648 3.75 19.39 -5.54
CA LEU A 648 4.99 18.61 -5.55
C LEU A 648 6.19 19.52 -5.25
N LEU A 649 6.30 20.65 -5.95
CA LEU A 649 7.43 21.56 -5.79
C LEU A 649 7.37 22.34 -4.46
N TYR A 650 6.17 22.73 -4.01
CA TYR A 650 5.94 23.27 -2.68
C TYR A 650 6.40 22.30 -1.59
N THR A 651 6.04 21.02 -1.71
CA THR A 651 6.47 19.98 -0.77
C THR A 651 7.98 19.86 -0.75
N CYS A 652 8.64 19.88 -1.93
CA CYS A 652 10.11 19.84 -2.04
C CYS A 652 10.79 21.01 -1.33
N ILE A 653 10.34 22.24 -1.61
CA ILE A 653 10.90 23.48 -1.04
C ILE A 653 10.77 23.49 0.47
N THR A 654 9.60 23.11 0.99
CA THR A 654 9.33 23.12 2.44
C THR A 654 10.08 22.04 3.24
N ARG A 655 10.78 21.11 2.58
CA ARG A 655 11.67 20.15 3.26
C ARG A 655 12.96 20.79 3.74
N ALA A 656 13.35 21.93 3.16
CA ALA A 656 14.55 22.67 3.56
C ALA A 656 14.26 23.51 4.81
N MET A 657 15.16 23.43 5.80
CA MET A 657 15.08 24.25 7.02
C MET A 657 15.99 25.47 6.97
N LYS A 658 17.17 25.39 6.33
CA LYS A 658 18.11 26.51 6.22
C LYS A 658 18.25 27.00 4.78
N ALA A 659 18.56 26.12 3.82
CA ALA A 659 18.76 26.53 2.43
C ALA A 659 18.40 25.45 1.40
N ILE A 660 18.05 25.90 0.19
CA ILE A 660 17.74 25.04 -0.95
C ILE A 660 18.42 25.51 -2.25
N TRP A 661 18.90 24.55 -3.04
CA TRP A 661 19.41 24.77 -4.39
C TRP A 661 18.55 23.99 -5.37
N VAL A 662 17.91 24.69 -6.29
CA VAL A 662 17.17 24.08 -7.40
C VAL A 662 18.11 24.03 -8.60
N ILE A 663 18.46 22.82 -9.02
CA ILE A 663 19.40 22.55 -10.11
C ILE A 663 18.65 21.83 -11.22
N GLY A 664 18.78 22.32 -12.46
CA GLY A 664 18.11 21.72 -13.60
C GLY A 664 17.46 22.74 -14.53
N SER A 665 16.42 22.30 -15.24
CA SER A 665 15.59 23.20 -16.06
C SER A 665 14.76 24.13 -15.18
N ILE A 666 15.24 25.37 -14.98
CA ILE A 666 14.52 26.38 -14.20
C ILE A 666 13.21 26.81 -14.88
N GLY A 667 13.15 26.71 -16.21
CA GLY A 667 11.91 26.89 -16.97
C GLY A 667 10.84 25.87 -16.56
N ASP A 668 11.20 24.58 -16.53
CA ASP A 668 10.28 23.51 -16.10
C ASP A 668 9.92 23.62 -14.61
N PHE A 669 10.84 24.07 -13.77
CA PHE A 669 10.57 24.35 -12.36
C PHE A 669 9.49 25.42 -12.20
N ARG A 670 9.64 26.58 -12.85
CA ARG A 670 8.66 27.67 -12.81
C ARG A 670 7.33 27.24 -13.39
N LEU A 671 7.35 26.54 -14.53
CA LEU A 671 6.13 25.99 -15.14
C LEU A 671 5.41 25.04 -14.18
N GLY A 672 6.13 24.12 -13.54
CA GLY A 672 5.59 23.22 -12.55
C GLY A 672 4.99 23.95 -11.34
N CYS A 673 5.61 25.04 -10.90
CA CYS A 673 5.11 25.86 -9.79
C CYS A 673 3.79 26.59 -10.11
N SER A 674 3.52 26.83 -11.39
CA SER A 674 2.26 27.42 -11.87
C SER A 674 1.15 26.42 -12.16
N ARG A 675 1.50 25.13 -12.26
CA ARG A 675 0.58 24.07 -12.70
C ARG A 675 -0.12 23.45 -11.50
N ASP A 676 -1.45 23.45 -11.54
CA ASP A 676 -2.25 22.72 -10.56
C ASP A 676 -2.01 21.19 -10.67
N PRO A 677 -2.11 20.45 -9.56
CA PRO A 677 -2.08 19.00 -9.61
C PRO A 677 -3.23 18.47 -10.47
N SER A 678 -3.11 17.21 -10.90
CA SER A 678 -4.17 16.56 -11.68
C SER A 678 -5.49 16.61 -10.91
N TYR A 679 -6.55 17.07 -11.60
CA TYR A 679 -7.87 17.24 -11.01
C TYR A 679 -8.40 15.92 -10.45
N ARG A 680 -8.98 15.98 -9.24
CA ARG A 680 -9.72 14.89 -8.60
C ARG A 680 -11.14 15.36 -8.36
N HIS A 681 -12.13 14.51 -8.69
CA HIS A 681 -13.51 14.79 -8.35
C HIS A 681 -13.82 14.21 -6.97
N ASP A 682 -13.80 15.10 -5.98
CA ASP A 682 -14.15 14.80 -4.60
C ASP A 682 -15.36 15.63 -4.17
N ILE A 683 -16.31 14.99 -3.49
CA ILE A 683 -17.57 15.61 -3.07
C ILE A 683 -17.89 15.44 -1.58
N LEU A 684 -16.91 15.01 -0.78
CA LEU A 684 -17.10 14.90 0.67
C LEU A 684 -17.54 16.25 1.26
N HIS A 685 -17.05 17.38 0.74
CA HIS A 685 -17.46 18.72 1.19
C HIS A 685 -18.97 18.97 1.08
N GLN A 686 -19.66 18.38 0.08
CA GLN A 686 -21.11 18.53 -0.11
C GLN A 686 -21.92 17.66 0.86
N ARG A 687 -21.31 16.59 1.38
CA ARG A 687 -21.94 15.68 2.35
C ARG A 687 -21.77 16.14 3.79
N LEU A 688 -20.87 17.09 4.04
CA LEU A 688 -20.71 17.71 5.35
C LEU A 688 -21.75 18.81 5.52
N SER A 689 -22.40 18.80 6.68
CA SER A 689 -23.48 19.74 7.02
C SER A 689 -23.26 20.24 8.45
N SER A 690 -23.45 21.54 8.65
CA SER A 690 -23.50 22.17 9.97
C SER A 690 -24.73 21.78 10.75
#